data_AF-A0A943C5U1-F1
#
_entry.id   AF-A0A943C5U1-F1
#
_cell.length_a   1.000
_cell.length_b   1.000
_cell.length_c   1.000
_cell.angle_alpha   90.00
_cell.angle_beta   90.00
_cell.angle_gamma   90.00
#
_symmetry.space_group_name_H-M   'P 1'
#
loop_
_entity.id
_entity.type
_entity.pdbx_description
1 polymer ?
#
loop_
_entity_poly.entity_id
_entity_poly.type
_entity_poly.pdbx_seq_one_letter_code
_entity_poly.pdbx_strand_id
1 'polypeptide(L)'
;MKRKIKKTGIFLAVLLTTFGIQTDAAKNTAQDLQEEVYIKIPEIRKRKLEIPKIEKEDWEHAVQDGETVSMKKERIGTRSGNMETKGQRDIYLVTPPVDGTYRLETEQMKKNASVVISVQSLSGQKTEREKECKNAESVTLQLKAGETYFITVEQKKEFGTYQIDICYEKTEKDISGYTEIQDSMEYKNQCNRYTLETDTDGRYRIEIDGAKENASFSVTVKDQNETVLYEQDEMKNGQGITADGWIAGERYTIEVMQKTGIGDYKLKIGAQKEKQDISHARTIEDQMEFEDQINRYYFSPEESGSYVIRLNETGTDQHVNMTVFDSSGNAAATGSMLTQDDSLLLKNVKAKGQYEIQIQQETGYDTYQLSIEKEVPKEVLNRCVQKAIESGNMETFWKEAGIYEKQIRKKEELNSLASQLASYLKAEVIYEFGPYYEELKNDMIRTWIIFDEETSSVTLDDAKIYEYTAQLAAKYDTYDKPREFLTSDGTYVTVYGGSGYGWMIDQYGEAEAIKAWIANGETGTRRPIFAQEAASFENSDIGYDYVEIDLTNQYVYLYMGGQLIVSSPCVSGDLTLTDRTTPEGTYTLYYKQSPATLIGPDYVQPVTYWMPFNGGIGLHDATWRGEFGGQIYVSNGSHGCINLPYDTAQIIYENIYSGMPIVCYYRW
;
A
#
# COMPACT_ATOMS: atom_id res chain seq x y z
N MET A 1 16.02 -6.65 -56.17
CA MET A 1 17.36 -6.26 -55.67
C MET A 1 17.35 -5.49 -54.35
N LYS A 2 16.36 -4.62 -54.04
CA LYS A 2 16.31 -3.87 -52.76
C LYS A 2 16.14 -4.71 -51.47
N ARG A 3 15.62 -5.95 -51.53
CA ARG A 3 15.53 -6.87 -50.37
C ARG A 3 16.87 -7.54 -49.98
N LYS A 4 17.84 -7.64 -50.90
CA LYS A 4 19.16 -8.25 -50.61
C LYS A 4 20.14 -7.30 -49.93
N ILE A 5 19.89 -5.98 -49.95
CA ILE A 5 20.77 -4.96 -49.35
C ILE A 5 20.41 -4.73 -47.85
N LYS A 6 19.15 -4.92 -47.44
CA LYS A 6 18.71 -4.73 -46.04
C LYS A 6 19.23 -5.81 -45.07
N LYS A 7 19.39 -7.07 -45.52
CA LYS A 7 19.91 -8.15 -44.65
C LYS A 7 21.41 -7.99 -44.34
N THR A 8 22.20 -7.40 -45.24
CA THR A 8 23.63 -7.17 -45.05
C THR A 8 23.91 -6.02 -44.08
N GLY A 9 23.04 -5.00 -44.04
CA GLY A 9 23.19 -3.86 -43.12
C GLY A 9 22.90 -4.20 -41.64
N ILE A 10 21.91 -5.05 -41.38
CA ILE A 10 21.57 -5.49 -40.01
C ILE A 10 22.69 -6.36 -39.42
N PHE A 11 23.31 -7.21 -40.25
CA PHE A 11 24.43 -8.06 -39.82
C PHE A 11 25.69 -7.25 -39.50
N LEU A 12 25.93 -6.14 -40.21
CA LEU A 12 27.08 -5.26 -39.97
C LEU A 12 26.92 -4.39 -38.71
N ALA A 13 25.69 -3.97 -38.39
CA ALA A 13 25.39 -3.19 -37.19
C ALA A 13 25.50 -4.00 -35.88
N VAL A 14 25.13 -5.29 -35.93
CA VAL A 14 25.30 -6.22 -34.79
C VAL A 14 26.78 -6.58 -34.58
N LEU A 15 27.59 -6.67 -35.65
CA LEU A 15 29.04 -6.90 -35.54
C LEU A 15 29.79 -5.69 -34.98
N LEU A 16 29.40 -4.46 -35.32
CA LEU A 16 30.11 -3.25 -34.86
C LEU A 16 29.86 -2.94 -33.38
N THR A 17 28.71 -3.34 -32.83
CA THR A 17 28.39 -3.21 -31.40
C THR A 17 29.09 -4.25 -30.53
N THR A 18 29.42 -5.43 -31.07
CA THR A 18 30.19 -6.47 -30.34
C THR A 18 31.68 -6.15 -30.21
N PHE A 19 32.23 -5.24 -31.02
CA PHE A 19 33.65 -4.86 -31.01
C PHE A 19 33.94 -3.42 -30.52
N GLY A 20 32.94 -2.71 -29.98
CA GLY A 20 33.16 -1.45 -29.26
C GLY A 20 33.62 -0.25 -30.10
N ILE A 21 33.36 -0.23 -31.41
CA ILE A 21 33.75 0.89 -32.28
C ILE A 21 32.57 1.84 -32.49
N GLN A 22 32.60 3.01 -31.84
CA GLN A 22 31.63 4.09 -32.09
C GLN A 22 32.09 4.98 -33.24
N THR A 23 31.28 5.11 -34.29
CA THR A 23 31.42 6.16 -35.31
C THR A 23 30.07 6.83 -35.58
N ASP A 24 30.10 8.12 -35.94
CA ASP A 24 28.92 9.00 -36.07
C ASP A 24 27.87 8.54 -37.10
N ALA A 25 28.18 7.55 -37.95
CA ALA A 25 27.21 6.92 -38.84
C ALA A 25 26.16 6.05 -38.10
N ALA A 26 26.43 5.64 -36.85
CA ALA A 26 25.49 4.87 -36.04
C ALA A 26 24.38 5.72 -35.40
N LYS A 27 24.57 7.04 -35.27
CA LYS A 27 23.56 7.94 -34.67
C LYS A 27 22.45 8.32 -35.65
N ASN A 28 22.77 8.52 -36.94
CA ASN A 28 21.79 8.99 -37.92
C ASN A 28 20.90 7.89 -38.53
N THR A 29 21.19 6.61 -38.29
CA THR A 29 20.33 5.51 -38.78
C THR A 29 19.27 5.06 -37.76
N ALA A 30 19.38 5.52 -36.50
CA ALA A 30 18.40 5.25 -35.44
C ALA A 30 17.21 6.24 -35.47
N GLN A 31 17.36 7.39 -36.14
CA GLN A 31 16.34 8.43 -36.18
C GLN A 31 15.37 8.27 -37.38
N ASP A 32 15.83 7.70 -38.50
CA ASP A 32 15.02 7.46 -39.71
C ASP A 32 14.24 6.11 -39.70
N LEU A 33 14.20 5.40 -38.58
CA LEU A 33 13.40 4.16 -38.41
C LEU A 33 12.18 4.33 -37.49
N GLN A 34 11.87 5.57 -37.07
CA GLN A 34 10.68 5.86 -36.26
C GLN A 34 9.42 6.20 -37.06
N GLU A 35 9.49 6.33 -38.38
CA GLU A 35 8.31 6.55 -39.22
C GLU A 35 8.17 5.44 -40.28
N GLU A 36 6.95 4.91 -40.38
CA GLU A 36 6.43 3.93 -41.36
C GLU A 36 6.47 2.41 -41.02
N VAL A 37 5.24 1.94 -40.71
CA VAL A 37 4.72 0.57 -40.82
C VAL A 37 5.02 -0.40 -39.66
N TYR A 38 4.32 -0.21 -38.54
CA TYR A 38 3.89 -1.33 -37.71
C TYR A 38 2.53 -1.86 -38.20
N ILE A 39 2.55 -3.06 -38.76
CA ILE A 39 1.36 -3.87 -39.02
C ILE A 39 0.78 -4.26 -37.66
N LYS A 40 -0.49 -3.88 -37.46
CA LYS A 40 -1.32 -4.14 -36.28
C LYS A 40 -1.29 -5.61 -35.85
N ILE A 41 -0.60 -5.87 -34.73
CA ILE A 41 -1.12 -6.79 -33.73
C ILE A 41 -2.06 -5.94 -32.87
N PRO A 42 -3.32 -6.33 -32.61
CA PRO A 42 -4.18 -5.52 -31.77
C PRO A 42 -3.69 -5.62 -30.33
N GLU A 43 -2.81 -4.69 -29.94
CA GLU A 43 -2.69 -4.30 -28.53
C GLU A 43 -4.07 -3.83 -28.08
N ILE A 44 -4.62 -4.52 -27.09
CA ILE A 44 -5.76 -4.07 -26.31
C ILE A 44 -5.32 -2.76 -25.63
N ARG A 45 -5.52 -1.63 -26.31
CA ARG A 45 -5.32 -0.29 -25.75
C ARG A 45 -6.17 -0.20 -24.49
N LYS A 46 -5.51 0.04 -23.35
CA LYS A 46 -6.16 0.34 -22.07
C LYS A 46 -7.06 1.57 -22.32
N ARG A 47 -8.38 1.43 -22.18
CA ARG A 47 -9.31 2.55 -22.25
C ARG A 47 -9.76 2.87 -20.83
N LYS A 48 -9.47 4.09 -20.37
CA LYS A 48 -10.21 4.72 -19.28
C LYS A 48 -11.53 5.17 -19.91
N LEU A 49 -12.66 4.75 -19.34
CA LEU A 49 -13.96 5.26 -19.75
C LEU A 49 -14.26 6.44 -18.83
N GLU A 50 -14.06 7.64 -19.35
CA GLU A 50 -14.53 8.86 -18.71
C GLU A 50 -15.98 9.04 -19.16
N ILE A 51 -16.91 8.89 -18.23
CA ILE A 51 -18.29 9.32 -18.45
C ILE A 51 -18.26 10.85 -18.41
N PRO A 52 -18.89 11.56 -19.37
CA PRO A 52 -18.78 13.00 -19.49
C PRO A 52 -18.97 13.69 -18.14
N LYS A 53 -17.91 14.33 -17.68
CA LYS A 53 -17.94 15.22 -16.54
C LYS A 53 -18.34 16.61 -17.02
N ILE A 54 -19.05 17.32 -16.17
CA ILE A 54 -19.11 18.78 -16.24
C ILE A 54 -17.91 19.27 -15.41
N GLU A 55 -16.73 19.44 -16.03
CA GLU A 55 -15.48 19.78 -15.31
C GLU A 55 -15.30 21.28 -15.04
N LYS A 56 -14.54 21.56 -13.98
CA LYS A 56 -14.43 22.81 -13.25
C LYS A 56 -13.33 23.77 -13.77
N GLU A 57 -12.93 23.73 -15.04
CA GLU A 57 -11.84 24.60 -15.55
C GLU A 57 -12.16 25.43 -16.81
N ASP A 58 -13.41 25.41 -17.28
CA ASP A 58 -13.91 26.33 -18.33
C ASP A 58 -14.52 27.65 -17.78
N TRP A 59 -14.09 28.04 -16.58
CA TRP A 59 -14.73 29.08 -15.75
C TRP A 59 -14.67 30.52 -16.28
N GLU A 60 -13.93 30.81 -17.34
CA GLU A 60 -13.83 32.17 -17.85
C GLU A 60 -14.35 32.38 -19.29
N HIS A 61 -14.76 31.34 -20.03
CA HIS A 61 -15.21 31.52 -21.42
C HIS A 61 -16.46 30.72 -21.86
N ALA A 62 -17.10 29.93 -21.01
CA ALA A 62 -18.33 29.19 -21.34
C ALA A 62 -19.56 29.71 -20.57
N VAL A 63 -20.05 30.88 -20.99
CA VAL A 63 -21.43 31.32 -20.76
C VAL A 63 -22.31 30.64 -21.81
N GLN A 64 -22.54 29.33 -21.70
CA GLN A 64 -23.68 28.59 -22.30
C GLN A 64 -23.60 27.07 -22.02
N ASP A 65 -24.75 26.52 -21.62
CA ASP A 65 -25.18 25.10 -21.54
C ASP A 65 -24.74 24.29 -20.28
N GLY A 66 -25.51 24.12 -19.19
CA GLY A 66 -26.90 24.42 -18.91
C GLY A 66 -27.08 25.65 -18.01
N GLU A 67 -28.10 26.43 -18.34
CA GLU A 67 -28.33 27.73 -17.73
C GLU A 67 -28.73 27.59 -16.25
N THR A 68 -28.36 28.53 -15.38
CA THR A 68 -29.05 28.74 -14.11
C THR A 68 -29.97 29.93 -14.32
N VAL A 69 -31.29 29.73 -14.31
CA VAL A 69 -32.21 30.87 -14.30
C VAL A 69 -32.29 31.39 -12.87
N SER A 70 -31.79 32.60 -12.64
CA SER A 70 -32.14 33.36 -11.45
C SER A 70 -33.42 34.14 -11.75
N MET A 71 -34.54 33.69 -11.18
CA MET A 71 -35.80 34.41 -11.30
C MET A 71 -35.89 35.47 -10.21
N LYS A 72 -35.95 36.73 -10.63
CA LYS A 72 -36.08 37.87 -9.73
C LYS A 72 -37.54 38.20 -9.43
N LYS A 73 -37.74 38.76 -8.25
CA LYS A 73 -39.00 39.27 -7.70
C LYS A 73 -39.81 40.12 -8.68
N GLU A 74 -41.04 39.68 -8.92
CA GLU A 74 -42.04 40.43 -9.69
C GLU A 74 -42.99 41.15 -8.71
N ARG A 75 -42.71 42.43 -8.44
CA ARG A 75 -43.54 43.31 -7.59
C ARG A 75 -43.85 44.62 -8.30
N ILE A 76 -45.07 45.13 -8.17
CA ILE A 76 -45.39 46.51 -8.58
C ILE A 76 -44.82 47.50 -7.56
N GLY A 77 -44.81 47.10 -6.28
CA GLY A 77 -44.20 47.87 -5.20
C GLY A 77 -44.96 47.74 -3.89
N THR A 78 -44.42 48.39 -2.87
CA THR A 78 -44.98 48.44 -1.51
C THR A 78 -45.70 49.77 -1.30
N ARG A 79 -46.82 49.76 -0.59
CA ARG A 79 -47.53 50.96 -0.11
C ARG A 79 -47.62 50.90 1.40
N SER A 80 -47.47 52.03 2.07
CA SER A 80 -47.54 52.07 3.53
C SER A 80 -48.24 53.33 3.98
N GLY A 81 -48.91 53.24 5.12
CA GLY A 81 -49.59 54.37 5.74
C GLY A 81 -49.74 54.17 7.25
N ASN A 82 -50.33 55.16 7.90
CA ASN A 82 -50.67 55.12 9.31
C ASN A 82 -52.13 55.53 9.48
N MET A 83 -52.96 54.62 10.00
CA MET A 83 -54.37 54.88 10.27
C MET A 83 -54.51 55.56 11.63
N GLU A 84 -54.82 56.85 11.64
CA GLU A 84 -54.86 57.70 12.83
C GLU A 84 -56.29 58.09 13.24
N THR A 85 -57.25 57.98 12.32
CA THR A 85 -58.64 58.36 12.56
C THR A 85 -59.64 57.27 12.16
N LYS A 86 -60.82 57.29 12.79
CA LYS A 86 -61.87 56.29 12.54
C LYS A 86 -62.41 56.41 11.11
N GLY A 87 -62.34 55.33 10.35
CA GLY A 87 -62.78 55.29 8.95
C GLY A 87 -61.87 56.05 7.97
N GLN A 88 -60.63 56.35 8.37
CA GLN A 88 -59.62 56.92 7.47
C GLN A 88 -59.47 56.04 6.22
N ARG A 89 -59.29 56.69 5.06
CA ARG A 89 -59.06 56.01 3.77
C ARG A 89 -57.80 56.56 3.12
N ASP A 90 -56.89 55.64 2.81
CA ASP A 90 -55.73 55.93 1.98
C ASP A 90 -55.94 55.26 0.61
N ILE A 91 -55.62 55.97 -0.47
CA ILE A 91 -55.90 55.51 -1.84
C ILE A 91 -54.61 55.47 -2.64
N TYR A 92 -54.35 54.34 -3.28
CA TYR A 92 -53.19 54.11 -4.12
C TYR A 92 -53.60 53.75 -5.55
N LEU A 93 -52.88 54.28 -6.52
CA LEU A 93 -53.04 53.95 -7.94
C LEU A 93 -52.04 52.86 -8.33
N VAL A 94 -52.53 51.84 -9.04
CA VAL A 94 -51.74 50.71 -9.51
C VAL A 94 -52.12 50.35 -10.94
N THR A 95 -51.12 50.21 -11.81
CA THR A 95 -51.28 49.73 -13.17
C THR A 95 -50.50 48.42 -13.29
N PRO A 96 -51.17 47.27 -13.46
CA PRO A 96 -50.54 45.97 -13.68
C PRO A 96 -49.64 45.99 -14.91
N PRO A 97 -48.39 45.49 -14.80
CA PRO A 97 -47.53 45.31 -15.98
C PRO A 97 -47.93 44.11 -16.86
N VAL A 98 -48.63 43.12 -16.29
CA VAL A 98 -49.04 41.89 -16.98
C VAL A 98 -50.47 41.52 -16.60
N ASP A 99 -51.15 40.75 -17.46
CA ASP A 99 -52.44 40.14 -17.11
C ASP A 99 -52.17 39.03 -16.09
N GLY A 100 -52.96 38.95 -15.03
CA GLY A 100 -52.90 37.78 -14.16
C GLY A 100 -53.35 38.02 -12.73
N THR A 101 -52.99 37.06 -11.89
CA THR A 101 -53.34 37.03 -10.48
C THR A 101 -52.46 38.00 -9.70
N TYR A 102 -53.08 39.01 -9.10
CA TYR A 102 -52.44 39.93 -8.17
C TYR A 102 -52.84 39.62 -6.74
N ARG A 103 -51.89 39.86 -5.84
CA ARG A 103 -52.06 39.64 -4.41
C ARG A 103 -51.59 40.87 -3.64
N LEU A 104 -52.49 41.40 -2.82
CA LEU A 104 -52.27 42.53 -1.93
C LEU A 104 -52.13 41.97 -0.51
N GLU A 105 -50.91 41.96 0.02
CA GLU A 105 -50.64 41.41 1.35
C GLU A 105 -50.49 42.51 2.38
N THR A 106 -51.22 42.41 3.48
CA THR A 106 -51.11 43.37 4.57
C THR A 106 -50.04 42.96 5.58
N GLU A 107 -49.14 43.87 5.92
CA GLU A 107 -48.10 43.67 6.92
C GLU A 107 -47.98 44.87 7.87
N GLN A 108 -47.14 44.73 8.89
CA GLN A 108 -46.79 45.78 9.87
C GLN A 108 -48.00 46.38 10.62
N MET A 109 -49.10 45.65 10.71
CA MET A 109 -50.28 46.02 11.50
C MET A 109 -50.19 45.50 12.93
N LYS A 110 -50.60 46.32 13.89
CA LYS A 110 -50.66 45.94 15.32
C LYS A 110 -51.65 44.79 15.54
N LYS A 111 -51.44 44.03 16.62
CA LYS A 111 -52.36 42.96 17.06
C LYS A 111 -53.78 43.53 17.22
N ASN A 112 -54.76 42.86 16.61
CA ASN A 112 -56.19 43.24 16.54
C ASN A 112 -56.55 44.41 15.61
N ALA A 113 -55.58 45.06 14.96
CA ALA A 113 -55.87 46.03 13.92
C ALA A 113 -56.35 45.34 12.64
N SER A 114 -57.24 46.02 11.91
CA SER A 114 -57.70 45.55 10.59
C SER A 114 -58.06 46.72 9.69
N VAL A 115 -57.85 46.53 8.39
CA VAL A 115 -58.22 47.45 7.32
C VAL A 115 -59.15 46.75 6.34
N VAL A 116 -60.06 47.47 5.70
CA VAL A 116 -60.78 46.98 4.52
C VAL A 116 -59.98 47.40 3.29
N ILE A 117 -59.59 46.42 2.48
CA ILE A 117 -58.98 46.66 1.18
C ILE A 117 -60.08 46.55 0.13
N SER A 118 -60.25 47.61 -0.66
CA SER A 118 -61.19 47.66 -1.78
C SER A 118 -60.44 48.01 -3.06
N VAL A 119 -60.60 47.21 -4.11
CA VAL A 119 -59.95 47.42 -5.42
C VAL A 119 -61.01 47.72 -6.47
N GLN A 120 -60.82 48.82 -7.20
CA GLN A 120 -61.76 49.32 -8.21
C GLN A 120 -61.01 49.70 -9.50
N SER A 121 -61.55 49.32 -10.66
CA SER A 121 -61.02 49.77 -11.95
C SER A 121 -61.31 51.27 -12.15
N LEU A 122 -60.37 51.99 -12.77
CA LEU A 122 -60.56 53.39 -13.20
C LEU A 122 -61.56 53.50 -14.37
N SER A 123 -61.61 52.49 -15.25
CA SER A 123 -62.44 52.47 -16.46
C SER A 123 -63.87 51.98 -16.24
N GLY A 124 -64.11 51.18 -15.20
CA GLY A 124 -65.43 50.69 -14.85
C GLY A 124 -65.70 50.90 -13.37
N GLN A 125 -66.81 51.58 -13.02
CA GLN A 125 -67.25 51.85 -11.64
C GLN A 125 -67.60 50.58 -10.80
N LYS A 126 -66.99 49.43 -11.10
CA LYS A 126 -67.22 48.16 -10.41
C LYS A 126 -66.08 47.89 -9.42
N THR A 127 -66.46 47.59 -8.18
CA THR A 127 -65.54 47.02 -7.18
C THR A 127 -65.19 45.60 -7.59
N GLU A 128 -63.93 45.37 -7.92
CA GLU A 128 -63.41 44.05 -8.29
C GLU A 128 -63.24 43.16 -7.06
N ARG A 129 -62.89 43.76 -5.90
CA ARG A 129 -62.86 43.05 -4.62
C ARG A 129 -62.94 43.99 -3.42
N GLU A 130 -63.52 43.52 -2.33
CA GLU A 130 -63.52 44.17 -1.02
C GLU A 130 -63.34 43.12 0.09
N LYS A 131 -62.38 43.32 1.00
CA LYS A 131 -62.11 42.38 2.10
C LYS A 131 -61.50 43.07 3.32
N GLU A 132 -62.05 42.83 4.52
CA GLU A 132 -61.39 43.15 5.79
C GLU A 132 -60.18 42.22 5.98
N CYS A 133 -58.99 42.82 6.17
CA CYS A 133 -57.72 42.15 6.32
C CYS A 133 -57.06 42.54 7.66
N LYS A 134 -56.57 41.54 8.38
CA LYS A 134 -55.67 41.68 9.56
C LYS A 134 -54.22 41.47 9.16
N ASN A 135 -53.28 41.69 10.10
CA ASN A 135 -51.86 41.55 9.82
C ASN A 135 -51.54 40.16 9.23
N ALA A 136 -50.81 40.14 8.12
CA ALA A 136 -50.44 38.98 7.33
C ALA A 136 -51.62 38.24 6.67
N GLU A 137 -52.76 38.92 6.46
CA GLU A 137 -53.83 38.49 5.55
C GLU A 137 -53.67 39.19 4.19
N SER A 138 -54.33 38.65 3.17
CA SER A 138 -54.20 39.13 1.79
C SER A 138 -55.53 39.20 1.04
N VAL A 139 -55.53 39.98 -0.04
CA VAL A 139 -56.57 40.00 -1.07
C VAL A 139 -55.97 39.51 -2.38
N THR A 140 -56.61 38.52 -3.00
CA THR A 140 -56.23 37.99 -4.32
C THR A 140 -57.28 38.33 -5.35
N LEU A 141 -56.88 38.81 -6.53
CA LEU A 141 -57.79 39.18 -7.61
C LEU A 141 -57.08 39.16 -8.97
N GLN A 142 -57.84 38.99 -10.04
CA GLN A 142 -57.34 39.09 -11.40
C GLN A 142 -57.30 40.57 -11.82
N LEU A 143 -56.17 41.05 -12.32
CA LEU A 143 -56.04 42.39 -12.89
C LEU A 143 -55.51 42.30 -14.33
N LYS A 144 -55.86 43.30 -15.14
CA LYS A 144 -55.43 43.39 -16.54
C LYS A 144 -54.25 44.35 -16.72
N ALA A 145 -53.29 43.94 -17.54
CA ALA A 145 -52.15 44.74 -17.97
C ALA A 145 -52.61 46.09 -18.53
N GLY A 146 -51.96 47.17 -18.08
CA GLY A 146 -52.22 48.52 -18.58
C GLY A 146 -53.52 49.18 -18.10
N GLU A 147 -54.40 48.47 -17.39
CA GLU A 147 -55.58 49.07 -16.74
C GLU A 147 -55.18 49.66 -15.38
N THR A 148 -55.66 50.85 -15.03
CA THR A 148 -55.34 51.47 -13.74
C THR A 148 -56.42 51.15 -12.71
N TYR A 149 -56.01 50.72 -11.52
CA TYR A 149 -56.88 50.38 -10.40
C TYR A 149 -56.63 51.29 -9.19
N PHE A 150 -57.70 51.65 -8.48
CA PHE A 150 -57.65 52.23 -7.16
C PHE A 150 -57.63 51.13 -6.10
N ILE A 151 -56.61 51.12 -5.27
CA ILE A 151 -56.54 50.31 -4.06
C ILE A 151 -56.83 51.25 -2.90
N THR A 152 -58.00 51.10 -2.30
CA THR A 152 -58.42 51.85 -1.12
C THR A 152 -58.18 51.00 0.12
N VAL A 153 -57.49 51.57 1.10
CA VAL A 153 -57.26 50.98 2.41
C VAL A 153 -58.05 51.79 3.42
N GLU A 154 -59.11 51.20 3.97
CA GLU A 154 -59.99 51.85 4.94
C GLU A 154 -59.74 51.30 6.35
N GLN A 155 -59.53 52.18 7.33
CA GLN A 155 -59.43 51.81 8.73
C GLN A 155 -60.73 51.14 9.21
N LYS A 156 -60.62 49.94 9.81
CA LYS A 156 -61.78 49.20 10.34
C LYS A 156 -61.74 49.01 11.85
N LYS A 157 -60.63 48.49 12.38
CA LYS A 157 -60.42 48.27 13.83
C LYS A 157 -59.01 48.70 14.22
N GLU A 158 -58.91 49.33 15.38
CA GLU A 158 -57.69 49.90 15.97
C GLU A 158 -56.95 50.88 15.05
N PHE A 159 -56.01 51.63 15.62
CA PHE A 159 -55.16 52.60 14.91
C PHE A 159 -53.73 52.10 14.84
N GLY A 160 -53.01 52.45 13.76
CA GLY A 160 -51.62 52.09 13.59
C GLY A 160 -51.17 52.02 12.15
N THR A 161 -49.90 51.66 11.99
CA THR A 161 -49.25 51.50 10.70
C THR A 161 -49.81 50.30 9.96
N TYR A 162 -49.75 50.37 8.64
CA TYR A 162 -49.96 49.24 7.77
C TYR A 162 -49.00 49.34 6.58
N GLN A 163 -48.67 48.19 6.03
CA GLN A 163 -47.98 48.04 4.76
C GLN A 163 -48.83 47.13 3.87
N ILE A 164 -48.91 47.43 2.57
CA ILE A 164 -49.48 46.59 1.54
C ILE A 164 -48.42 46.31 0.48
N ASP A 165 -48.05 45.06 0.36
CA ASP A 165 -47.21 44.57 -0.74
C ASP A 165 -48.08 44.09 -1.89
N ILE A 166 -47.79 44.59 -3.09
CA ILE A 166 -48.56 44.32 -4.30
C ILE A 166 -47.70 43.45 -5.21
N CYS A 167 -47.97 42.17 -5.15
CA CYS A 167 -47.24 41.12 -5.85
C CYS A 167 -48.11 40.54 -6.96
N TYR A 168 -47.47 39.92 -7.95
CA TYR A 168 -48.15 39.10 -8.93
C TYR A 168 -47.52 37.71 -9.01
N GLU A 169 -48.32 36.78 -9.51
CA GLU A 169 -47.88 35.43 -9.82
C GLU A 169 -46.75 35.48 -10.83
N LYS A 170 -45.65 34.77 -10.53
CA LYS A 170 -44.54 34.63 -11.48
C LYS A 170 -45.08 33.91 -12.70
N THR A 171 -44.71 34.39 -13.88
CA THR A 171 -45.07 33.70 -15.12
C THR A 171 -44.48 32.29 -15.15
N GLU A 172 -45.22 31.35 -15.74
CA GLU A 172 -44.76 29.97 -15.92
C GLU A 172 -43.46 29.96 -16.73
N LYS A 173 -42.47 29.18 -16.26
CA LYS A 173 -41.14 29.12 -16.87
C LYS A 173 -40.84 27.74 -17.44
N ASP A 174 -40.49 27.69 -18.72
CA ASP A 174 -39.88 26.52 -19.33
C ASP A 174 -38.44 26.35 -18.81
N ILE A 175 -38.18 25.19 -18.22
CA ILE A 175 -36.91 24.76 -17.62
C ILE A 175 -36.40 23.46 -18.26
N SER A 176 -36.81 23.16 -19.50
CA SER A 176 -36.27 22.05 -20.29
C SER A 176 -34.76 22.20 -20.46
N GLY A 177 -34.00 21.14 -20.16
CA GLY A 177 -32.53 21.13 -20.24
C GLY A 177 -31.79 21.72 -19.03
N TYR A 178 -32.50 22.18 -17.99
CA TYR A 178 -31.91 22.71 -16.76
C TYR A 178 -31.86 21.64 -15.68
N THR A 179 -30.73 21.56 -14.97
CA THR A 179 -30.56 20.64 -13.82
C THR A 179 -30.67 21.34 -12.46
N GLU A 180 -30.57 22.67 -12.43
CA GLU A 180 -30.77 23.48 -11.22
C GLU A 180 -31.41 24.82 -11.59
N ILE A 181 -32.50 25.17 -10.89
CA ILE A 181 -33.17 26.46 -11.00
C ILE A 181 -33.07 27.19 -9.67
N GLN A 182 -32.58 28.43 -9.68
CA GLN A 182 -32.55 29.24 -8.48
C GLN A 182 -33.72 30.22 -8.47
N ASP A 183 -34.61 30.08 -7.49
CA ASP A 183 -35.80 30.91 -7.36
C ASP A 183 -36.03 31.31 -5.89
N SER A 184 -37.14 31.99 -5.62
CA SER A 184 -37.53 32.40 -4.28
C SER A 184 -39.04 32.45 -4.12
N MET A 185 -39.47 32.32 -2.87
CA MET A 185 -40.81 32.66 -2.41
C MET A 185 -40.76 34.04 -1.76
N GLU A 186 -41.61 34.95 -2.20
CA GLU A 186 -41.64 36.32 -1.72
C GLU A 186 -42.86 36.63 -0.85
N TYR A 187 -43.91 35.81 -0.94
CA TYR A 187 -45.16 36.01 -0.20
C TYR A 187 -45.84 34.69 0.17
N LYS A 188 -46.84 34.77 1.05
CA LYS A 188 -47.55 33.58 1.54
C LYS A 188 -48.37 32.91 0.45
N ASN A 189 -48.49 31.59 0.45
CA ASN A 189 -49.20 30.78 -0.57
C ASN A 189 -48.85 31.16 -2.01
N GLN A 190 -47.62 31.62 -2.26
CA GLN A 190 -47.10 31.77 -3.61
C GLN A 190 -46.94 30.39 -4.24
N CYS A 191 -47.23 30.29 -5.54
CA CYS A 191 -46.95 29.11 -6.34
C CYS A 191 -46.05 29.53 -7.50
N ASN A 192 -44.88 28.92 -7.62
CA ASN A 192 -44.03 29.06 -8.79
C ASN A 192 -44.23 27.83 -9.65
N ARG A 193 -44.40 28.03 -10.95
CA ARG A 193 -44.80 26.98 -11.88
C ARG A 193 -43.79 26.86 -13.00
N TYR A 194 -43.36 25.64 -13.23
CA TYR A 194 -42.30 25.29 -14.18
C TYR A 194 -42.80 24.24 -15.14
N THR A 195 -42.40 24.33 -16.41
CA THR A 195 -42.63 23.28 -17.39
C THR A 195 -41.30 22.71 -17.86
N LEU A 196 -41.23 21.40 -18.10
CA LEU A 196 -40.06 20.77 -18.70
C LEU A 196 -40.47 19.69 -19.69
N GLU A 197 -39.81 19.69 -20.83
CA GLU A 197 -39.76 18.59 -21.78
C GLU A 197 -38.54 17.73 -21.45
N THR A 198 -38.72 16.41 -21.42
CA THR A 198 -37.69 15.48 -20.97
C THR A 198 -36.91 14.90 -22.15
N ASP A 199 -35.59 14.81 -22.05
CA ASP A 199 -34.75 14.31 -23.14
C ASP A 199 -34.55 12.78 -23.12
N THR A 200 -34.80 12.12 -21.99
CA THR A 200 -34.58 10.68 -21.82
C THR A 200 -35.75 10.00 -21.12
N ASP A 201 -36.05 8.77 -21.52
CA ASP A 201 -37.03 7.96 -20.80
C ASP A 201 -36.51 7.61 -19.39
N GLY A 202 -37.41 7.54 -18.41
CA GLY A 202 -37.13 6.84 -17.15
C GLY A 202 -37.41 7.64 -15.90
N ARG A 203 -36.48 7.57 -14.95
CA ARG A 203 -36.61 8.07 -13.58
C ARG A 203 -36.01 9.46 -13.46
N TYR A 204 -36.72 10.37 -12.82
CA TYR A 204 -36.27 11.73 -12.53
C TYR A 204 -36.34 12.01 -11.02
N ARG A 205 -35.35 12.73 -10.49
CA ARG A 205 -35.36 13.28 -9.13
C ARG A 205 -35.63 14.79 -9.20
N ILE A 206 -36.56 15.27 -8.39
CA ILE A 206 -36.94 16.68 -8.28
C ILE A 206 -36.78 17.09 -6.83
N GLU A 207 -35.78 17.90 -6.52
CA GLU A 207 -35.35 18.20 -5.15
C GLU A 207 -35.37 19.70 -4.85
N ILE A 208 -35.75 20.07 -3.63
CA ILE A 208 -35.61 21.42 -3.11
C ILE A 208 -34.31 21.51 -2.31
N ASP A 209 -33.43 22.43 -2.70
CA ASP A 209 -32.16 22.71 -2.03
C ASP A 209 -31.99 24.22 -1.77
N GLY A 210 -30.97 24.62 -1.00
CA GLY A 210 -30.70 26.01 -0.63
C GLY A 210 -31.81 26.74 0.14
N ALA A 211 -32.85 26.04 0.60
CA ALA A 211 -33.97 26.62 1.33
C ALA A 211 -33.63 26.86 2.81
N LYS A 212 -34.19 27.92 3.41
CA LYS A 212 -34.02 28.23 4.84
C LYS A 212 -34.67 27.17 5.73
N GLU A 213 -34.13 26.97 6.93
CA GLU A 213 -34.59 25.96 7.91
C GLU A 213 -36.08 26.08 8.28
N ASN A 214 -36.63 27.29 8.26
CA ASN A 214 -38.04 27.56 8.56
C ASN A 214 -38.95 27.64 7.32
N ALA A 215 -38.43 27.28 6.14
CA ALA A 215 -39.19 27.25 4.90
C ALA A 215 -39.61 25.81 4.53
N SER A 216 -40.83 25.68 4.02
CA SER A 216 -41.33 24.44 3.44
C SER A 216 -42.26 24.71 2.27
N PHE A 217 -42.31 23.75 1.35
CA PHE A 217 -43.02 23.86 0.08
C PHE A 217 -43.89 22.64 -0.15
N SER A 218 -45.04 22.81 -0.78
CA SER A 218 -45.74 21.71 -1.42
C SER A 218 -45.27 21.65 -2.87
N VAL A 219 -44.73 20.51 -3.28
CA VAL A 219 -44.27 20.29 -4.64
C VAL A 219 -45.21 19.30 -5.32
N THR A 220 -45.79 19.73 -6.44
CA THR A 220 -46.69 18.92 -7.25
C THR A 220 -46.12 18.75 -8.63
N VAL A 221 -46.16 17.53 -9.14
CA VAL A 221 -45.70 17.15 -10.47
C VAL A 221 -46.91 16.68 -11.27
N LYS A 222 -47.11 17.25 -12.46
CA LYS A 222 -48.24 16.94 -13.33
C LYS A 222 -47.75 16.50 -14.71
N ASP A 223 -48.54 15.67 -15.38
CA ASP A 223 -48.36 15.33 -16.79
C ASP A 223 -48.86 16.46 -17.72
N GLN A 224 -48.68 16.27 -19.04
CA GLN A 224 -49.14 17.19 -20.09
C GLN A 224 -50.66 17.45 -20.09
N ASN A 225 -51.45 16.60 -19.41
CA ASN A 225 -52.91 16.74 -19.31
C ASN A 225 -53.32 17.41 -17.97
N GLU A 226 -52.37 17.99 -17.23
CA GLU A 226 -52.55 18.55 -15.88
C GLU A 226 -52.98 17.51 -14.82
N THR A 227 -52.76 16.22 -15.08
CA THR A 227 -53.01 15.16 -14.09
C THR A 227 -51.88 15.13 -13.09
N VAL A 228 -52.19 15.22 -11.80
CA VAL A 228 -51.20 15.10 -10.72
C VAL A 228 -50.64 13.67 -10.71
N LEU A 229 -49.34 13.55 -10.97
CA LEU A 229 -48.58 12.30 -10.91
C LEU A 229 -47.99 12.09 -9.51
N TYR A 230 -47.41 13.15 -8.95
CA TYR A 230 -46.77 13.14 -7.64
C TYR A 230 -47.10 14.43 -6.90
N GLU A 231 -47.29 14.33 -5.59
CA GLU A 231 -47.50 15.48 -4.72
C GLU A 231 -46.85 15.19 -3.37
N GLN A 232 -46.04 16.12 -2.90
CA GLN A 232 -45.45 16.07 -1.58
C GLN A 232 -45.72 17.39 -0.86
N ASP A 233 -46.36 17.30 0.31
CA ASP A 233 -46.60 18.47 1.16
C ASP A 233 -45.45 18.67 2.16
N GLU A 234 -45.23 19.92 2.56
CA GLU A 234 -44.21 20.35 3.53
C GLU A 234 -42.76 19.91 3.24
N MET A 235 -42.39 19.80 1.97
CA MET A 235 -41.02 19.52 1.51
C MET A 235 -40.04 20.62 1.96
N LYS A 236 -38.93 20.22 2.60
CA LYS A 236 -37.89 21.10 3.15
C LYS A 236 -36.58 20.97 2.37
N ASN A 237 -35.57 21.73 2.79
CA ASN A 237 -34.22 21.66 2.21
C ASN A 237 -33.67 20.23 2.18
N GLY A 238 -33.17 19.81 1.02
CA GLY A 238 -32.62 18.49 0.74
C GLY A 238 -33.67 17.41 0.46
N GLN A 239 -34.97 17.71 0.52
CA GLN A 239 -36.01 16.71 0.22
C GLN A 239 -36.42 16.77 -1.26
N GLY A 240 -36.85 15.64 -1.81
CA GLY A 240 -37.28 15.56 -3.20
C GLY A 240 -38.28 14.45 -3.50
N ILE A 241 -38.84 14.52 -4.71
CA ILE A 241 -39.74 13.54 -5.31
C ILE A 241 -38.96 12.73 -6.33
N THR A 242 -39.10 11.40 -6.27
CA THR A 242 -38.62 10.50 -7.33
C THR A 242 -39.78 10.12 -8.24
N ALA A 243 -39.76 10.66 -9.45
CA ALA A 243 -40.76 10.41 -10.47
C ALA A 243 -40.29 9.30 -11.42
N ASP A 244 -41.12 8.28 -11.62
CA ASP A 244 -40.77 7.09 -12.40
C ASP A 244 -41.60 7.02 -13.69
N GLY A 245 -40.97 6.51 -14.76
CA GLY A 245 -41.66 6.21 -16.02
C GLY A 245 -42.00 7.44 -16.86
N TRP A 246 -41.20 8.50 -16.74
CA TRP A 246 -41.29 9.63 -17.65
C TRP A 246 -40.83 9.24 -19.05
N ILE A 247 -41.40 9.87 -20.07
CA ILE A 247 -41.19 9.52 -21.48
C ILE A 247 -40.52 10.70 -22.18
N ALA A 248 -39.43 10.44 -22.91
CA ALA A 248 -38.72 11.44 -23.68
C ALA A 248 -39.65 12.15 -24.68
N GLY A 249 -39.53 13.47 -24.74
CA GLY A 249 -40.37 14.35 -25.55
C GLY A 249 -41.73 14.70 -24.94
N GLU A 250 -42.10 14.10 -23.79
CA GLU A 250 -43.30 14.51 -23.06
C GLU A 250 -43.01 15.70 -22.14
N ARG A 251 -44.04 16.55 -21.97
CA ARG A 251 -43.99 17.74 -21.11
C ARG A 251 -44.60 17.47 -19.74
N TYR A 252 -43.89 17.90 -18.71
CA TYR A 252 -44.31 17.83 -17.31
C TYR A 252 -44.36 19.23 -16.71
N THR A 253 -45.24 19.40 -15.72
CA THR A 253 -45.36 20.65 -14.96
C THR A 253 -44.96 20.40 -13.51
N ILE A 254 -44.07 21.22 -12.97
CA ILE A 254 -43.70 21.24 -11.56
C ILE A 254 -44.26 22.51 -10.93
N GLU A 255 -45.08 22.37 -9.89
CA GLU A 255 -45.59 23.47 -9.08
C GLU A 255 -44.93 23.42 -7.71
N VAL A 256 -44.23 24.50 -7.34
CA VAL A 256 -43.65 24.67 -6.00
C VAL A 256 -44.46 25.73 -5.28
N MET A 257 -45.24 25.33 -4.28
CA MET A 257 -46.11 26.19 -3.50
C MET A 257 -45.52 26.45 -2.11
N GLN A 258 -45.39 27.72 -1.72
CA GLN A 258 -45.02 28.12 -0.36
C GLN A 258 -46.03 27.58 0.65
N LYS A 259 -45.55 26.90 1.70
CA LYS A 259 -46.36 26.50 2.88
C LYS A 259 -45.95 27.29 4.11
N THR A 260 -44.67 27.23 4.48
CA THR A 260 -44.10 27.99 5.59
C THR A 260 -42.82 28.68 5.17
N GLY A 261 -42.47 29.78 5.82
CA GLY A 261 -41.28 30.59 5.48
C GLY A 261 -41.34 31.25 4.09
N ILE A 262 -40.46 32.21 3.88
CA ILE A 262 -40.22 32.84 2.58
C ILE A 262 -38.71 32.98 2.38
N GLY A 263 -38.25 33.02 1.14
CA GLY A 263 -36.83 33.11 0.80
C GLY A 263 -36.46 32.28 -0.41
N ASP A 264 -35.16 32.25 -0.67
CA ASP A 264 -34.57 31.57 -1.82
C ASP A 264 -34.67 30.05 -1.66
N TYR A 265 -34.77 29.37 -2.80
CA TYR A 265 -34.62 27.92 -2.94
C TYR A 265 -34.01 27.60 -4.30
N LYS A 266 -33.51 26.38 -4.41
CA LYS A 266 -33.05 25.77 -5.64
C LYS A 266 -33.97 24.59 -5.95
N LEU A 267 -34.43 24.48 -7.18
CA LEU A 267 -35.10 23.30 -7.69
C LEU A 267 -34.09 22.51 -8.53
N LYS A 268 -33.60 21.39 -7.99
CA LYS A 268 -32.70 20.49 -8.70
C LYS A 268 -33.51 19.41 -9.43
N ILE A 269 -33.16 19.15 -10.68
CA ILE A 269 -33.82 18.17 -11.53
C ILE A 269 -32.75 17.30 -12.19
N GLY A 270 -32.82 15.99 -11.98
CA GLY A 270 -31.84 15.05 -12.53
C GLY A 270 -32.50 13.82 -13.11
N ALA A 271 -32.09 13.43 -14.31
CA ALA A 271 -32.47 12.16 -14.91
C ALA A 271 -31.57 11.04 -14.38
N GLN A 272 -32.11 9.83 -14.23
CA GLN A 272 -31.28 8.66 -14.00
C GLN A 272 -30.37 8.42 -15.22
N LYS A 273 -29.06 8.29 -14.98
CA LYS A 273 -28.07 8.01 -16.02
C LYS A 273 -28.37 6.68 -16.72
N GLU A 274 -28.13 6.65 -18.04
CA GLU A 274 -28.23 5.42 -18.83
C GLU A 274 -27.25 4.36 -18.33
N LYS A 275 -27.64 3.09 -18.50
CA LYS A 275 -26.80 1.95 -18.14
C LYS A 275 -25.60 1.85 -19.07
N GLN A 276 -24.39 1.88 -18.52
CA GLN A 276 -23.13 1.90 -19.28
C GLN A 276 -22.50 0.51 -19.43
N ASP A 277 -21.99 0.15 -20.61
CA ASP A 277 -21.20 -1.09 -20.81
C ASP A 277 -19.74 -0.87 -20.43
N ILE A 278 -19.29 -1.58 -19.40
CA ILE A 278 -17.95 -1.50 -18.84
C ILE A 278 -17.15 -2.79 -19.03
N SER A 279 -17.62 -3.72 -19.85
CA SER A 279 -17.00 -5.04 -20.07
C SER A 279 -15.54 -4.96 -20.54
N HIS A 280 -15.17 -3.84 -21.17
CA HIS A 280 -13.81 -3.57 -21.65
C HIS A 280 -13.10 -2.42 -20.92
N ALA A 281 -13.76 -1.81 -19.94
CA ALA A 281 -13.18 -0.75 -19.13
C ALA A 281 -12.35 -1.36 -17.98
N ARG A 282 -11.19 -0.78 -17.70
CA ARG A 282 -10.39 -1.17 -16.51
C ARG A 282 -10.73 -0.33 -15.30
N THR A 283 -10.95 0.94 -15.56
CA THR A 283 -11.35 1.95 -14.58
C THR A 283 -12.47 2.75 -15.19
N ILE A 284 -13.50 2.99 -14.40
CA ILE A 284 -14.64 3.84 -14.73
C ILE A 284 -14.59 5.02 -13.79
N GLU A 285 -14.83 6.21 -14.30
CA GLU A 285 -15.00 7.42 -13.51
C GLU A 285 -16.41 7.96 -13.77
N ASP A 286 -17.13 8.23 -12.70
CA ASP A 286 -18.51 8.75 -12.72
C ASP A 286 -18.74 9.63 -11.49
N GLN A 287 -19.95 10.18 -11.34
CA GLN A 287 -20.32 11.07 -10.23
C GLN A 287 -21.78 10.86 -9.80
N MET A 288 -22.03 11.18 -8.53
CA MET A 288 -23.38 11.33 -7.97
C MET A 288 -23.80 12.80 -8.02
N GLU A 289 -25.06 13.08 -8.33
CA GLU A 289 -25.55 14.45 -8.59
C GLU A 289 -26.74 14.82 -7.69
N PHE A 290 -27.47 13.83 -7.16
CA PHE A 290 -28.64 14.03 -6.30
C PHE A 290 -28.84 12.87 -5.31
N GLU A 291 -29.71 13.09 -4.32
CA GLU A 291 -30.06 12.11 -3.29
C GLU A 291 -30.71 10.85 -3.90
N ASP A 292 -30.37 9.67 -3.37
CA ASP A 292 -30.87 8.35 -3.80
C ASP A 292 -30.56 7.98 -5.26
N GLN A 293 -29.61 8.66 -5.92
CA GLN A 293 -29.19 8.34 -7.28
C GLN A 293 -28.65 6.91 -7.39
N ILE A 294 -28.97 6.22 -8.50
CA ILE A 294 -28.45 4.89 -8.83
C ILE A 294 -27.81 4.90 -10.22
N ASN A 295 -26.49 4.78 -10.28
CA ASN A 295 -25.76 4.56 -11.52
C ASN A 295 -25.64 3.06 -11.80
N ARG A 296 -25.87 2.66 -13.06
CA ARG A 296 -25.93 1.25 -13.47
C ARG A 296 -24.88 0.94 -14.53
N TYR A 297 -24.19 -0.18 -14.34
CA TYR A 297 -23.16 -0.65 -15.27
C TYR A 297 -23.43 -2.09 -15.69
N TYR A 298 -23.09 -2.41 -16.93
CA TYR A 298 -23.10 -3.75 -17.50
C TYR A 298 -21.68 -4.30 -17.58
N PHE A 299 -21.46 -5.48 -17.01
CA PHE A 299 -20.16 -6.14 -16.98
C PHE A 299 -20.28 -7.56 -17.56
N SER A 300 -19.51 -7.84 -18.62
CA SER A 300 -19.37 -9.18 -19.21
C SER A 300 -17.90 -9.61 -19.29
N PRO A 301 -17.44 -10.50 -18.40
CA PRO A 301 -16.04 -10.90 -18.34
C PRO A 301 -15.68 -11.90 -19.44
N GLU A 302 -14.48 -11.81 -19.99
CA GLU A 302 -13.98 -12.77 -20.99
C GLU A 302 -13.69 -14.16 -20.39
N GLU A 303 -13.36 -14.22 -19.09
CA GLU A 303 -12.92 -15.42 -18.41
C GLU A 303 -13.79 -15.73 -17.18
N SER A 304 -13.87 -17.01 -16.80
CA SER A 304 -14.52 -17.39 -15.55
C SER A 304 -13.57 -17.18 -14.37
N GLY A 305 -14.09 -16.94 -13.17
CA GLY A 305 -13.29 -16.81 -11.96
C GLY A 305 -13.96 -15.98 -10.86
N SER A 306 -13.15 -15.45 -9.95
CA SER A 306 -13.57 -14.43 -8.99
C SER A 306 -13.04 -13.08 -9.43
N TYR A 307 -13.82 -12.03 -9.21
CA TYR A 307 -13.48 -10.66 -9.56
C TYR A 307 -13.65 -9.75 -8.34
N VAL A 308 -12.73 -8.82 -8.15
CA VAL A 308 -12.83 -7.75 -7.16
C VAL A 308 -13.26 -6.48 -7.86
N ILE A 309 -14.34 -5.88 -7.38
CA ILE A 309 -14.81 -4.56 -7.81
C ILE A 309 -14.45 -3.58 -6.69
N ARG A 310 -13.59 -2.61 -6.97
CA ARG A 310 -13.05 -1.68 -5.98
C ARG A 310 -13.43 -0.24 -6.30
N LEU A 311 -13.77 0.52 -5.27
CA LEU A 311 -13.83 1.98 -5.31
C LEU A 311 -12.42 2.53 -5.07
N ASN A 312 -11.79 3.12 -6.09
CA ASN A 312 -10.40 3.59 -5.99
C ASN A 312 -10.30 5.03 -5.49
N GLU A 313 -11.32 5.84 -5.80
CA GLU A 313 -11.40 7.26 -5.44
C GLU A 313 -12.87 7.57 -5.15
N THR A 314 -13.11 8.34 -4.09
CA THR A 314 -14.42 8.91 -3.72
C THR A 314 -14.18 10.29 -3.11
N GLY A 315 -15.16 11.20 -3.18
CA GLY A 315 -15.14 12.43 -2.35
C GLY A 315 -15.02 12.11 -0.85
N THR A 316 -14.43 13.03 -0.07
CA THR A 316 -14.09 12.80 1.35
C THR A 316 -15.27 12.45 2.25
N ASP A 317 -16.48 12.90 1.91
CA ASP A 317 -17.71 12.66 2.68
C ASP A 317 -18.74 11.81 1.90
N GLN A 318 -18.28 11.13 0.84
CA GLN A 318 -19.14 10.31 0.00
C GLN A 318 -19.15 8.85 0.45
N HIS A 319 -20.36 8.35 0.71
CA HIS A 319 -20.65 6.94 0.92
C HIS A 319 -21.57 6.45 -0.19
N VAL A 320 -21.33 5.22 -0.66
CA VAL A 320 -22.19 4.56 -1.65
C VAL A 320 -22.53 3.13 -1.23
N ASN A 321 -23.68 2.65 -1.67
CA ASN A 321 -24.01 1.23 -1.63
C ASN A 321 -23.72 0.62 -3.01
N MET A 322 -23.07 -0.55 -3.03
CA MET A 322 -22.78 -1.29 -4.26
C MET A 322 -23.54 -2.61 -4.25
N THR A 323 -24.30 -2.89 -5.30
CA THR A 323 -24.92 -4.21 -5.51
C THR A 323 -24.58 -4.73 -6.89
N VAL A 324 -24.17 -6.00 -6.96
CA VAL A 324 -23.91 -6.70 -8.22
C VAL A 324 -24.98 -7.77 -8.42
N PHE A 325 -25.72 -7.71 -9.51
CA PHE A 325 -26.74 -8.67 -9.90
C PHE A 325 -26.21 -9.63 -10.96
N ASP A 326 -26.60 -10.90 -10.86
CA ASP A 326 -26.37 -11.90 -11.92
C ASP A 326 -27.39 -11.76 -13.06
N SER A 327 -27.22 -12.57 -14.11
CA SER A 327 -28.11 -12.58 -15.28
C SER A 327 -29.57 -12.96 -14.98
N SER A 328 -29.84 -13.48 -13.78
CA SER A 328 -31.19 -13.84 -13.32
C SER A 328 -31.81 -12.74 -12.45
N GLY A 329 -31.07 -11.65 -12.19
CA GLY A 329 -31.50 -10.55 -11.33
C GLY A 329 -31.29 -10.82 -9.83
N ASN A 330 -30.55 -11.86 -9.44
CA ASN A 330 -30.24 -12.10 -8.04
C ASN A 330 -29.01 -11.31 -7.62
N ALA A 331 -29.02 -10.74 -6.40
CA ALA A 331 -27.84 -10.09 -5.84
C ALA A 331 -26.73 -11.12 -5.59
N ALA A 332 -25.65 -11.04 -6.37
CA ALA A 332 -24.48 -11.89 -6.28
C ALA A 332 -23.42 -11.36 -5.30
N ALA A 333 -23.38 -10.03 -5.09
CA ALA A 333 -22.57 -9.37 -4.07
C ALA A 333 -23.20 -8.03 -3.68
N THR A 334 -23.07 -7.64 -2.42
CA THR A 334 -23.60 -6.37 -1.88
C THR A 334 -22.59 -5.77 -0.90
N GLY A 335 -22.50 -4.45 -0.86
CA GLY A 335 -21.74 -3.68 0.12
C GLY A 335 -22.46 -2.37 0.40
N SER A 336 -22.34 -1.89 1.64
CA SER A 336 -23.05 -0.70 2.11
C SER A 336 -22.10 0.28 2.77
N MET A 337 -22.41 1.57 2.71
CA MET A 337 -21.59 2.66 3.28
C MET A 337 -20.13 2.66 2.77
N LEU A 338 -19.90 2.20 1.54
CA LEU A 338 -18.57 2.01 0.98
C LEU A 338 -17.90 3.35 0.68
N THR A 339 -16.59 3.42 0.90
CA THR A 339 -15.75 4.59 0.61
C THR A 339 -14.55 4.21 -0.25
N GLN A 340 -13.57 5.11 -0.34
CA GLN A 340 -12.29 4.83 -0.98
C GLN A 340 -11.63 3.54 -0.45
N ASP A 341 -11.08 2.76 -1.38
CA ASP A 341 -10.41 1.46 -1.21
C ASP A 341 -11.30 0.27 -0.81
N ASP A 342 -12.57 0.51 -0.49
CA ASP A 342 -13.52 -0.58 -0.27
C ASP A 342 -13.75 -1.39 -1.55
N SER A 343 -13.99 -2.68 -1.36
CA SER A 343 -14.14 -3.60 -2.49
C SER A 343 -15.12 -4.74 -2.23
N LEU A 344 -15.72 -5.23 -3.30
CA LEU A 344 -16.62 -6.37 -3.30
C LEU A 344 -15.99 -7.53 -4.07
N LEU A 345 -15.99 -8.71 -3.45
CA LEU A 345 -15.58 -9.95 -4.10
C LEU A 345 -16.79 -10.63 -4.76
N LEU A 346 -16.82 -10.61 -6.07
CA LEU A 346 -17.77 -11.35 -6.89
C LEU A 346 -17.21 -12.74 -7.22
N LYS A 347 -17.80 -13.79 -6.65
CA LYS A 347 -17.36 -15.19 -6.81
C LYS A 347 -18.11 -15.89 -7.95
N ASN A 348 -17.53 -16.97 -8.46
CA ASN A 348 -18.18 -17.89 -9.43
C ASN A 348 -18.69 -17.19 -10.71
N VAL A 349 -17.96 -16.17 -11.15
CA VAL A 349 -18.24 -15.44 -12.37
C VAL A 349 -18.02 -16.34 -13.57
N LYS A 350 -18.97 -16.37 -14.50
CA LYS A 350 -18.89 -17.16 -15.73
C LYS A 350 -18.41 -16.29 -16.88
N ALA A 351 -17.50 -16.83 -17.68
CA ALA A 351 -17.07 -16.23 -18.94
C ALA A 351 -18.30 -15.92 -19.82
N LYS A 352 -18.35 -14.70 -20.36
CA LYS A 352 -19.46 -14.15 -21.16
C LYS A 352 -20.80 -14.10 -20.42
N GLY A 353 -20.79 -14.23 -19.08
CA GLY A 353 -21.95 -13.95 -18.24
C GLY A 353 -22.33 -12.47 -18.31
N GLN A 354 -23.57 -12.16 -17.95
CA GLN A 354 -24.07 -10.78 -17.86
C GLN A 354 -24.27 -10.43 -16.39
N TYR A 355 -23.61 -9.36 -15.95
CA TYR A 355 -23.71 -8.85 -14.60
C TYR A 355 -24.09 -7.37 -14.62
N GLU A 356 -24.94 -6.95 -13.70
CA GLU A 356 -25.28 -5.54 -13.51
C GLU A 356 -24.69 -5.04 -12.20
N ILE A 357 -23.91 -3.96 -12.24
CA ILE A 357 -23.39 -3.30 -11.05
C ILE A 357 -24.22 -2.04 -10.85
N GLN A 358 -24.81 -1.89 -9.66
CA GLN A 358 -25.50 -0.69 -9.23
C GLN A 358 -24.68 -0.01 -8.14
N ILE A 359 -24.39 1.28 -8.33
CA ILE A 359 -23.85 2.15 -7.30
C ILE A 359 -24.96 3.12 -6.91
N GLN A 360 -25.39 3.06 -5.67
CA GLN A 360 -26.41 3.92 -5.11
C GLN A 360 -25.76 4.94 -4.17
N GLN A 361 -26.14 6.20 -4.31
CA GLN A 361 -25.74 7.27 -3.40
C GLN A 361 -26.32 7.03 -2.01
N GLU A 362 -25.49 7.21 -0.98
CA GLU A 362 -25.92 7.16 0.43
C GLU A 362 -25.61 8.50 1.12
N THR A 363 -24.41 9.04 0.94
CA THR A 363 -24.07 10.42 1.31
C THR A 363 -23.16 11.05 0.25
N GLY A 364 -23.17 12.38 0.16
CA GLY A 364 -22.32 13.12 -0.78
C GLY A 364 -22.74 12.99 -2.24
N TYR A 365 -22.21 13.89 -3.07
CA TYR A 365 -22.54 14.03 -4.50
C TYR A 365 -21.28 14.29 -5.34
N ASP A 366 -20.21 13.55 -5.06
CA ASP A 366 -18.91 13.72 -5.69
C ASP A 366 -18.66 12.62 -6.74
N THR A 367 -17.51 12.75 -7.39
CA THR A 367 -16.94 11.76 -8.27
C THR A 367 -16.54 10.49 -7.52
N TYR A 368 -16.59 9.37 -8.23
CA TYR A 368 -16.00 8.11 -7.79
C TYR A 368 -15.37 7.36 -8.96
N GLN A 369 -14.39 6.51 -8.64
CA GLN A 369 -13.77 5.62 -9.60
C GLN A 369 -13.97 4.15 -9.23
N LEU A 370 -14.41 3.34 -10.19
CA LEU A 370 -14.51 1.88 -10.05
C LEU A 370 -13.40 1.18 -10.82
N SER A 371 -12.76 0.18 -10.23
CA SER A 371 -11.93 -0.79 -10.96
C SER A 371 -12.49 -2.20 -10.81
N ILE A 372 -12.34 -3.00 -11.86
CA ILE A 372 -12.75 -4.41 -11.84
C ILE A 372 -11.54 -5.25 -12.22
N GLU A 373 -11.08 -6.07 -11.30
CA GLU A 373 -9.90 -6.91 -11.49
C GLU A 373 -10.23 -8.38 -11.22
N LYS A 374 -9.63 -9.27 -12.01
CA LYS A 374 -9.72 -10.70 -11.75
C LYS A 374 -8.86 -11.03 -10.53
N GLU A 375 -9.45 -11.69 -9.54
CA GLU A 375 -8.76 -12.11 -8.33
C GLU A 375 -7.95 -13.38 -8.59
N VAL A 376 -6.79 -13.53 -7.93
CA VAL A 376 -6.01 -14.77 -7.97
C VAL A 376 -6.56 -15.69 -6.88
N PRO A 377 -7.17 -16.84 -7.22
CA PRO A 377 -7.70 -17.74 -6.20
C PRO A 377 -6.57 -18.26 -5.32
N LYS A 378 -6.80 -18.31 -4.00
CA LYS A 378 -5.84 -18.82 -3.01
C LYS A 378 -5.39 -20.23 -3.35
N GLU A 379 -6.29 -21.07 -3.83
CA GLU A 379 -6.01 -22.45 -4.23
C GLU A 379 -5.10 -22.53 -5.46
N VAL A 380 -5.17 -21.55 -6.37
CA VAL A 380 -4.25 -21.47 -7.52
C VAL A 380 -2.86 -21.09 -7.01
N LEU A 381 -2.77 -20.06 -6.17
CA LEU A 381 -1.50 -19.61 -5.58
C LEU A 381 -0.82 -20.73 -4.80
N ASN A 382 -1.58 -21.45 -3.96
CA ASN A 382 -1.05 -22.55 -3.15
C ASN A 382 -0.47 -23.65 -4.03
N ARG A 383 -1.16 -24.03 -5.11
CA ARG A 383 -0.63 -25.02 -6.07
C ARG A 383 0.62 -24.51 -6.78
N CYS A 384 0.69 -23.22 -7.12
CA CYS A 384 1.89 -22.64 -7.73
C CYS A 384 3.11 -22.79 -6.82
N VAL A 385 2.97 -22.43 -5.54
CA VAL A 385 4.05 -22.53 -4.53
C VAL A 385 4.44 -23.98 -4.30
N GLN A 386 3.45 -24.86 -4.05
CA GLN A 386 3.71 -26.28 -3.82
C GLN A 386 4.44 -26.93 -4.99
N LYS A 387 4.04 -26.65 -6.24
CA LYS A 387 4.71 -27.21 -7.44
C LYS A 387 6.15 -26.71 -7.59
N ALA A 388 6.41 -25.44 -7.30
CA ALA A 388 7.78 -24.91 -7.28
C ALA A 388 8.65 -25.61 -6.24
N ILE A 389 8.14 -25.79 -5.01
CA ILE A 389 8.89 -26.49 -3.95
C ILE A 389 9.11 -27.96 -4.32
N GLU A 390 8.07 -28.69 -4.77
CA GLU A 390 8.15 -30.10 -5.17
C GLU A 390 9.14 -30.35 -6.31
N SER A 391 9.25 -29.41 -7.26
CA SER A 391 10.14 -29.53 -8.42
C SER A 391 11.50 -28.89 -8.22
N GLY A 392 11.65 -28.03 -7.20
CA GLY A 392 12.81 -27.17 -7.04
C GLY A 392 12.93 -26.07 -8.10
N ASN A 393 11.90 -25.82 -8.91
CA ASN A 393 11.97 -24.96 -10.10
C ASN A 393 10.77 -24.02 -10.27
N MET A 394 11.05 -22.71 -10.38
CA MET A 394 10.05 -21.65 -10.59
C MET A 394 9.30 -21.74 -11.93
N GLU A 395 9.79 -22.44 -12.95
CA GLU A 395 9.03 -22.66 -14.19
C GLU A 395 7.70 -23.39 -13.93
N THR A 396 7.66 -24.29 -12.94
CA THR A 396 6.43 -24.99 -12.58
C THR A 396 5.42 -24.10 -11.87
N PHE A 397 5.89 -23.13 -11.08
CA PHE A 397 5.04 -22.09 -10.48
C PHE A 397 4.30 -21.31 -11.58
N TRP A 398 5.03 -20.80 -12.58
CA TRP A 398 4.43 -19.99 -13.64
C TRP A 398 3.52 -20.81 -14.56
N LYS A 399 3.87 -22.08 -14.81
CA LYS A 399 3.01 -22.99 -15.56
C LYS A 399 1.66 -23.23 -14.85
N GLU A 400 1.67 -23.37 -13.52
CA GLU A 400 0.45 -23.52 -12.73
C GLU A 400 -0.34 -22.21 -12.62
N ALA A 401 0.35 -21.06 -12.57
CA ALA A 401 -0.29 -19.75 -12.55
C ALA A 401 -1.12 -19.50 -13.82
N GLY A 402 -0.61 -19.91 -14.99
CA GLY A 402 -1.31 -19.83 -16.26
C GLY A 402 -1.87 -18.42 -16.53
N ILE A 403 -3.20 -18.30 -16.63
CA ILE A 403 -3.89 -17.04 -16.90
C ILE A 403 -3.74 -15.99 -15.77
N TYR A 404 -3.28 -16.40 -14.59
CA TYR A 404 -3.08 -15.53 -13.41
C TYR A 404 -1.67 -14.96 -13.29
N GLU A 405 -0.73 -15.36 -14.16
CA GLU A 405 0.67 -14.90 -14.10
C GLU A 405 0.76 -13.36 -14.08
N LYS A 406 -0.02 -12.70 -14.95
CA LYS A 406 0.00 -11.24 -15.07
C LYS A 406 -0.47 -10.54 -13.79
N GLN A 407 -1.47 -11.11 -13.12
CA GLN A 407 -2.03 -10.59 -11.87
C GLN A 407 -1.04 -10.79 -10.73
N ILE A 408 -0.43 -11.98 -10.64
CA ILE A 408 0.62 -12.28 -9.66
C ILE A 408 1.79 -11.30 -9.80
N ARG A 409 2.27 -11.04 -11.02
CA ARG A 409 3.37 -10.09 -11.27
C ARG A 409 3.01 -8.63 -10.96
N LYS A 410 1.72 -8.26 -11.01
CA LYS A 410 1.26 -6.88 -10.79
C LYS A 410 1.01 -6.59 -9.31
N LYS A 411 0.53 -7.57 -8.55
CA LYS A 411 0.27 -7.43 -7.11
C LYS A 411 1.59 -7.59 -6.35
N GLU A 412 2.04 -6.52 -5.70
CA GLU A 412 3.32 -6.47 -4.99
C GLU A 412 3.52 -7.64 -4.03
N GLU A 413 2.51 -7.95 -3.21
CA GLU A 413 2.53 -9.04 -2.23
C GLU A 413 2.75 -10.41 -2.90
N LEU A 414 2.04 -10.69 -4.00
CA LEU A 414 2.15 -11.97 -4.71
C LEU A 414 3.45 -12.08 -5.51
N ASN A 415 3.92 -10.96 -6.07
CA ASN A 415 5.18 -10.90 -6.79
C ASN A 415 6.37 -11.04 -5.82
N SER A 416 6.27 -10.48 -4.62
CA SER A 416 7.24 -10.61 -3.54
C SER A 416 7.35 -12.07 -3.07
N LEU A 417 6.21 -12.73 -2.82
CA LEU A 417 6.15 -14.17 -2.53
C LEU A 417 6.87 -15.01 -3.60
N ALA A 418 6.55 -14.80 -4.88
CA ALA A 418 7.18 -15.54 -5.98
C ALA A 418 8.69 -15.27 -6.08
N SER A 419 9.11 -14.02 -5.82
CA SER A 419 10.53 -13.63 -5.86
C SER A 419 11.32 -14.23 -4.69
N GLN A 420 10.76 -14.23 -3.49
CA GLN A 420 11.37 -14.83 -2.31
C GLN A 420 11.53 -16.34 -2.46
N LEU A 421 10.49 -17.02 -2.95
CA LEU A 421 10.56 -18.45 -3.28
C LEU A 421 11.64 -18.73 -4.35
N ALA A 422 11.74 -17.88 -5.37
CA ALA A 422 12.77 -18.00 -6.39
C ALA A 422 14.18 -17.86 -5.81
N SER A 423 14.40 -16.93 -4.87
CA SER A 423 15.67 -16.80 -4.16
C SER A 423 16.02 -18.07 -3.38
N TYR A 424 15.08 -18.60 -2.58
CA TYR A 424 15.32 -19.83 -1.80
C TYR A 424 15.69 -21.01 -2.70
N LEU A 425 14.98 -21.19 -3.81
CA LEU A 425 15.22 -22.29 -4.76
C LEU A 425 16.50 -22.10 -5.59
N LYS A 426 17.02 -20.88 -5.73
CA LYS A 426 18.27 -20.62 -6.45
C LYS A 426 19.51 -20.89 -5.59
N ALA A 427 19.39 -20.76 -4.27
CA ALA A 427 20.52 -20.76 -3.37
C ALA A 427 21.34 -22.07 -3.42
N GLU A 428 22.66 -21.93 -3.39
CA GLU A 428 23.61 -23.04 -3.32
C GLU A 428 24.87 -22.63 -2.54
N VAL A 429 25.42 -23.54 -1.75
CA VAL A 429 26.69 -23.32 -1.02
C VAL A 429 27.60 -24.52 -1.17
N ILE A 430 28.88 -24.24 -1.41
CA ILE A 430 29.97 -25.19 -1.27
C ILE A 430 30.81 -24.75 -0.07
N TYR A 431 30.75 -25.48 1.03
CA TYR A 431 31.59 -25.23 2.20
C TYR A 431 33.00 -25.78 2.01
N GLU A 432 34.00 -25.01 2.40
CA GLU A 432 35.41 -25.43 2.38
C GLU A 432 35.95 -25.73 3.78
N PHE A 433 36.51 -26.93 3.95
CA PHE A 433 37.19 -27.40 5.16
C PHE A 433 38.59 -27.91 4.78
N GLY A 434 39.44 -26.99 4.34
CA GLY A 434 40.77 -27.33 3.79
C GLY A 434 40.65 -28.14 2.49
N PRO A 435 41.10 -29.40 2.44
CA PRO A 435 40.97 -30.23 1.25
C PRO A 435 39.57 -30.84 1.07
N TYR A 436 38.68 -30.69 2.07
CA TYR A 436 37.33 -31.27 2.05
C TYR A 436 36.29 -30.21 1.68
N TYR A 437 35.22 -30.65 1.01
CA TYR A 437 34.11 -29.80 0.58
C TYR A 437 32.76 -30.42 0.96
N GLU A 438 31.79 -29.59 1.32
CA GLU A 438 30.38 -30.00 1.53
C GLU A 438 29.45 -29.16 0.68
N GLU A 439 28.51 -29.80 -0.03
CA GLU A 439 27.55 -29.11 -0.89
C GLU A 439 26.17 -29.03 -0.24
N LEU A 440 25.67 -27.81 -0.06
CA LEU A 440 24.27 -27.55 0.27
C LEU A 440 23.56 -27.01 -0.99
N LYS A 441 22.75 -27.86 -1.62
CA LYS A 441 22.07 -27.57 -2.89
C LYS A 441 20.55 -27.50 -2.74
N ASN A 442 19.88 -27.06 -3.81
CA ASN A 442 18.43 -26.97 -3.94
C ASN A 442 17.68 -28.20 -3.40
N ASP A 443 18.16 -29.41 -3.69
CA ASP A 443 17.49 -30.66 -3.28
C ASP A 443 17.29 -30.76 -1.76
N MET A 444 18.22 -30.22 -0.97
CA MET A 444 18.12 -30.14 0.48
C MET A 444 17.37 -28.88 0.90
N ILE A 445 17.74 -27.71 0.36
CA ILE A 445 17.18 -26.39 0.74
C ILE A 445 15.65 -26.35 0.56
N ARG A 446 15.13 -26.93 -0.53
CA ARG A 446 13.67 -26.97 -0.76
C ARG A 446 12.89 -27.71 0.33
N THR A 447 13.54 -28.63 1.05
CA THR A 447 12.93 -29.34 2.18
C THR A 447 12.84 -28.47 3.44
N TRP A 448 13.51 -27.32 3.46
CA TRP A 448 13.50 -26.35 4.55
C TRP A 448 12.49 -25.23 4.31
N ILE A 449 11.90 -25.14 3.13
CA ILE A 449 10.91 -24.10 2.81
C ILE A 449 9.57 -24.47 3.45
N ILE A 450 9.03 -23.55 4.24
CA ILE A 450 7.70 -23.63 4.81
C ILE A 450 6.81 -22.66 4.03
N PHE A 451 5.67 -23.16 3.56
CA PHE A 451 4.64 -22.32 2.96
C PHE A 451 3.46 -22.22 3.92
N ASP A 452 3.18 -21.00 4.40
CA ASP A 452 1.98 -20.70 5.16
C ASP A 452 0.86 -20.35 4.18
N GLU A 453 -0.04 -21.31 3.97
CA GLU A 453 -1.20 -21.13 3.11
C GLU A 453 -2.09 -20.00 3.62
N GLU A 454 -2.21 -19.78 4.93
CA GLU A 454 -3.13 -18.80 5.48
C GLU A 454 -2.70 -17.37 5.15
N THR A 455 -1.43 -17.06 5.41
CA THR A 455 -0.84 -15.75 5.15
C THR A 455 -0.27 -15.60 3.73
N SER A 456 -0.26 -16.67 2.92
CA SER A 456 0.36 -16.71 1.58
C SER A 456 1.83 -16.26 1.62
N SER A 457 2.59 -16.77 2.60
CA SER A 457 3.99 -16.41 2.81
C SER A 457 4.90 -17.64 2.81
N VAL A 458 6.16 -17.46 2.41
CA VAL A 458 7.19 -18.50 2.49
C VAL A 458 8.26 -18.11 3.49
N THR A 459 8.69 -19.07 4.31
CA THR A 459 9.76 -18.93 5.30
C THR A 459 10.70 -20.13 5.24
N LEU A 460 11.79 -20.07 5.99
CA LEU A 460 12.72 -21.18 6.16
C LEU A 460 12.56 -21.81 7.55
N ASP A 461 12.71 -23.13 7.61
CA ASP A 461 12.70 -23.92 8.84
C ASP A 461 14.02 -23.77 9.59
N ASP A 462 14.02 -22.87 10.58
CA ASP A 462 15.20 -22.57 11.41
C ASP A 462 15.75 -23.81 12.12
N ALA A 463 14.90 -24.78 12.47
CA ALA A 463 15.34 -25.99 13.14
C ALA A 463 16.18 -26.87 12.21
N LYS A 464 15.78 -26.99 10.93
CA LYS A 464 16.56 -27.76 9.94
C LYS A 464 17.88 -27.08 9.59
N ILE A 465 17.88 -25.75 9.52
CA ILE A 465 19.11 -24.99 9.31
C ILE A 465 20.09 -25.23 10.47
N TYR A 466 19.62 -25.12 11.71
CA TYR A 466 20.43 -25.38 12.89
C TYR A 466 20.90 -26.84 12.97
N GLU A 467 20.03 -27.79 12.61
CA GLU A 467 20.42 -29.20 12.54
C GLU A 467 21.55 -29.43 11.53
N TYR A 468 21.49 -28.78 10.37
CA TYR A 468 22.55 -28.85 9.37
C TYR A 468 23.88 -28.27 9.87
N THR A 469 23.87 -27.11 10.55
CA THR A 469 25.10 -26.53 11.11
C THR A 469 25.66 -27.39 12.26
N ALA A 470 24.80 -28.01 13.06
CA ALA A 470 25.22 -28.99 14.07
C ALA A 470 25.84 -30.25 13.46
N GLN A 471 25.33 -30.73 12.32
CA GLN A 471 25.94 -31.86 11.59
C GLN A 471 27.32 -31.50 11.04
N LEU A 472 27.50 -30.27 10.50
CA LEU A 472 28.81 -29.78 10.08
C LEU A 472 29.78 -29.73 11.27
N ALA A 473 29.36 -29.15 12.40
CA ALA A 473 30.17 -29.07 13.62
C ALA A 473 30.55 -30.46 14.15
N ALA A 474 29.60 -31.39 14.22
CA ALA A 474 29.87 -32.76 14.65
C ALA A 474 30.95 -33.45 13.78
N LYS A 475 30.98 -33.15 12.48
CA LYS A 475 31.92 -33.73 11.52
C LYS A 475 33.29 -33.04 11.52
N TYR A 476 33.33 -31.72 11.64
CA TYR A 476 34.53 -30.92 11.37
C TYR A 476 35.14 -30.24 12.59
N ASP A 477 34.45 -30.16 13.73
CA ASP A 477 35.03 -29.58 14.94
C ASP A 477 36.18 -30.46 15.44
N THR A 478 37.31 -29.84 15.73
CA THR A 478 38.49 -30.48 16.33
C THR A 478 38.90 -29.84 17.65
N TYR A 479 38.16 -28.82 18.10
CA TYR A 479 38.36 -28.15 19.38
C TYR A 479 38.32 -29.13 20.56
N ASP A 480 39.36 -29.10 21.40
CA ASP A 480 39.56 -29.96 22.57
C ASP A 480 39.52 -31.47 22.30
N LYS A 481 39.61 -31.89 21.02
CA LYS A 481 39.71 -33.30 20.64
C LYS A 481 41.18 -33.76 20.62
N PRO A 482 41.46 -35.02 20.99
CA PRO A 482 42.79 -35.59 20.80
C PRO A 482 43.22 -35.55 19.34
N ARG A 483 44.53 -35.36 19.11
CA ARG A 483 45.10 -35.27 17.76
C ARG A 483 46.23 -36.25 17.56
N GLU A 484 46.24 -36.88 16.40
CA GLU A 484 47.39 -37.63 15.91
C GLU A 484 48.47 -36.66 15.43
N PHE A 485 49.67 -36.78 15.96
CA PHE A 485 50.79 -35.91 15.64
C PHE A 485 51.99 -36.74 15.16
N LEU A 486 52.57 -36.35 14.02
CA LEU A 486 53.80 -36.95 13.49
C LEU A 486 55.00 -36.27 14.15
N THR A 487 55.72 -37.01 14.98
CA THR A 487 56.86 -36.52 15.77
C THR A 487 58.13 -36.38 14.94
N SER A 488 59.10 -35.61 15.45
CA SER A 488 60.40 -35.38 14.80
C SER A 488 61.23 -36.64 14.52
N ASP A 489 60.99 -37.74 15.24
CA ASP A 489 61.64 -39.03 15.02
C ASP A 489 60.84 -39.97 14.08
N GLY A 490 59.76 -39.46 13.47
CA GLY A 490 58.99 -40.16 12.43
C GLY A 490 57.92 -41.12 12.95
N THR A 491 57.56 -41.05 14.24
CA THR A 491 56.49 -41.85 14.84
C THR A 491 55.21 -41.03 15.01
N TYR A 492 54.07 -41.71 15.20
CA TYR A 492 52.82 -41.03 15.54
C TYR A 492 52.54 -41.15 17.04
N VAL A 493 52.09 -40.04 17.63
CA VAL A 493 51.59 -40.00 19.01
C VAL A 493 50.19 -39.37 19.02
N THR A 494 49.31 -39.91 19.86
CA THR A 494 48.03 -39.27 20.16
C THR A 494 48.25 -38.26 21.28
N VAL A 495 48.08 -36.98 20.97
CA VAL A 495 48.22 -35.90 21.95
C VAL A 495 46.85 -35.67 22.60
N TYR A 496 46.77 -35.97 23.89
CA TYR A 496 45.60 -35.72 24.71
C TYR A 496 45.76 -34.40 25.46
N GLY A 497 44.63 -33.72 25.72
CA GLY A 497 44.64 -32.48 26.50
C GLY A 497 45.08 -31.25 25.72
N GLY A 498 45.29 -30.17 26.45
CA GLY A 498 45.37 -28.82 25.88
C GLY A 498 43.98 -28.27 25.60
N SER A 499 43.46 -27.46 26.54
CA SER A 499 42.18 -26.79 26.38
C SER A 499 42.34 -25.55 25.53
N GLY A 500 41.45 -25.34 24.57
CA GLY A 500 41.38 -24.13 23.77
C GLY A 500 41.91 -24.25 22.33
N TYR A 501 42.23 -25.45 21.84
CA TYR A 501 42.80 -25.61 20.49
C TYR A 501 42.01 -26.54 19.57
N GLY A 502 41.83 -26.07 18.33
CA GLY A 502 41.18 -26.77 17.23
C GLY A 502 40.09 -25.92 16.58
N TRP A 503 39.49 -26.44 15.51
CA TRP A 503 38.36 -25.80 14.83
C TRP A 503 37.09 -25.98 15.65
N MET A 504 36.31 -24.92 15.83
CA MET A 504 34.98 -24.96 16.41
C MET A 504 34.06 -24.08 15.59
N ILE A 505 33.07 -24.65 14.92
CA ILE A 505 32.06 -23.89 14.16
C ILE A 505 31.18 -23.11 15.14
N ASP A 506 30.96 -21.83 14.87
CA ASP A 506 29.90 -21.05 15.53
C ASP A 506 28.56 -21.48 14.94
N GLN A 507 27.95 -22.52 15.51
CA GLN A 507 26.72 -23.12 14.96
C GLN A 507 25.56 -22.10 14.85
N TYR A 508 25.46 -21.17 15.79
CA TYR A 508 24.41 -20.14 15.79
C TYR A 508 24.72 -19.05 14.77
N GLY A 509 25.94 -18.50 14.81
CA GLY A 509 26.38 -17.49 13.83
C GLY A 509 26.30 -18.02 12.40
N GLU A 510 26.69 -19.28 12.19
CA GLU A 510 26.62 -19.92 10.87
C GLU A 510 25.19 -20.19 10.44
N ALA A 511 24.29 -20.59 11.34
CA ALA A 511 22.87 -20.79 11.02
C ALA A 511 22.21 -19.50 10.53
N GLU A 512 22.48 -18.37 11.18
CA GLU A 512 21.99 -17.06 10.74
C GLU A 512 22.60 -16.65 9.39
N ALA A 513 23.90 -16.87 9.20
CA ALA A 513 24.57 -16.56 7.95
C ALA A 513 24.05 -17.38 6.77
N ILE A 514 23.85 -18.69 6.94
CA ILE A 514 23.32 -19.55 5.88
C ILE A 514 21.84 -19.27 5.58
N LYS A 515 21.05 -18.91 6.60
CA LYS A 515 19.66 -18.45 6.41
C LYS A 515 19.60 -17.20 5.53
N ALA A 516 20.46 -16.21 5.81
CA ALA A 516 20.56 -14.99 5.01
C ALA A 516 21.03 -15.29 3.57
N TRP A 517 22.03 -16.16 3.42
CA TRP A 517 22.54 -16.61 2.12
C TRP A 517 21.44 -17.24 1.26
N ILE A 518 20.62 -18.14 1.86
CA ILE A 518 19.49 -18.76 1.18
C ILE A 518 18.44 -17.70 0.82
N ALA A 519 18.15 -16.78 1.73
CA ALA A 519 17.17 -15.74 1.49
C ALA A 519 17.52 -14.78 0.35
N ASN A 520 18.81 -14.53 0.14
CA ASN A 520 19.30 -13.72 -0.96
C ASN A 520 19.47 -14.50 -2.27
N GLY A 521 19.27 -15.82 -2.28
CA GLY A 521 19.49 -16.67 -3.45
C GLY A 521 20.94 -16.64 -3.93
N GLU A 522 21.86 -16.60 -2.97
CA GLU A 522 23.31 -16.57 -3.21
C GLU A 522 23.83 -17.95 -3.61
N THR A 523 24.88 -17.96 -4.42
CA THR A 523 25.50 -19.18 -4.94
C THR A 523 27.01 -19.04 -4.89
N GLY A 524 27.71 -20.02 -4.35
CA GLY A 524 29.17 -20.00 -4.38
C GLY A 524 29.82 -20.81 -3.27
N THR A 525 31.09 -20.50 -3.04
CA THR A 525 31.97 -21.21 -2.13
C THR A 525 32.33 -20.34 -0.95
N ARG A 526 32.28 -20.89 0.28
CA ARG A 526 32.64 -20.16 1.50
C ARG A 526 33.16 -21.09 2.60
N ARG A 527 33.79 -20.50 3.61
CA ARG A 527 34.02 -21.17 4.90
C ARG A 527 32.85 -20.92 5.84
N PRO A 528 32.56 -21.85 6.77
CA PRO A 528 31.64 -21.54 7.85
C PRO A 528 32.27 -20.52 8.79
N ILE A 529 31.43 -19.88 9.61
CA ILE A 529 31.87 -19.04 10.71
C ILE A 529 32.38 -19.95 11.83
N PHE A 530 33.58 -19.66 12.34
CA PHE A 530 34.19 -20.39 13.43
C PHE A 530 34.17 -19.55 14.71
N ALA A 531 33.80 -20.17 15.83
CA ALA A 531 33.96 -19.62 17.17
C ALA A 531 35.42 -19.72 17.65
N GLN A 532 36.15 -20.73 17.16
CA GLN A 532 37.58 -20.90 17.34
C GLN A 532 38.19 -21.45 16.05
N GLU A 533 39.29 -20.84 15.62
CA GLU A 533 40.08 -21.29 14.48
C GLU A 533 41.35 -22.02 14.96
N ALA A 534 41.76 -23.05 14.21
CA ALA A 534 43.08 -23.65 14.38
C ALA A 534 44.10 -22.99 13.45
N ALA A 535 45.37 -23.40 13.53
CA ALA A 535 46.42 -22.78 12.73
C ALA A 535 46.33 -23.16 11.24
N SER A 536 45.84 -24.35 10.93
CA SER A 536 45.71 -24.86 9.57
C SER A 536 44.60 -25.93 9.49
N PHE A 537 44.22 -26.33 8.27
CA PHE A 537 43.50 -27.59 8.04
C PHE A 537 44.45 -28.74 7.69
N GLU A 538 45.75 -28.45 7.60
CA GLU A 538 46.82 -29.41 7.30
C GLU A 538 47.59 -29.80 8.56
N ASN A 539 48.31 -30.92 8.48
CA ASN A 539 49.14 -31.45 9.55
C ASN A 539 48.41 -31.51 10.91
N SER A 540 47.21 -32.11 10.92
CA SER A 540 46.39 -32.25 12.13
C SER A 540 46.14 -30.91 12.82
N ASP A 541 45.65 -29.93 12.07
CA ASP A 541 45.33 -28.57 12.49
C ASP A 541 46.53 -27.65 12.83
N ILE A 542 47.73 -28.21 12.98
CA ILE A 542 48.94 -27.54 13.48
C ILE A 542 49.64 -26.73 12.40
N GLY A 543 49.50 -27.12 11.12
CA GLY A 543 50.31 -26.54 10.05
C GLY A 543 51.80 -26.87 10.19
N TYR A 544 52.67 -26.01 9.64
CA TYR A 544 54.11 -26.30 9.51
C TYR A 544 55.01 -25.37 10.34
N ASP A 545 54.39 -24.49 11.14
CA ASP A 545 55.04 -23.57 12.06
C ASP A 545 54.59 -23.97 13.47
N TYR A 546 55.42 -24.70 14.20
CA TYR A 546 55.05 -25.23 15.51
C TYR A 546 56.25 -25.53 16.39
N VAL A 547 56.02 -25.60 17.70
CA VAL A 547 56.97 -26.14 18.67
C VAL A 547 56.52 -27.53 19.07
N GLU A 548 57.42 -28.51 18.95
CA GLU A 548 57.24 -29.85 19.46
C GLU A 548 58.04 -30.01 20.76
N ILE A 549 57.40 -30.51 21.81
CA ILE A 549 58.01 -30.79 23.11
C ILE A 549 57.78 -32.27 23.43
N ASP A 550 58.83 -33.07 23.22
CA ASP A 550 58.85 -34.46 23.63
C ASP A 550 59.20 -34.52 25.12
N LEU A 551 58.17 -34.65 25.97
CA LEU A 551 58.32 -34.68 27.42
C LEU A 551 58.89 -36.02 27.92
N THR A 552 58.87 -37.08 27.11
CA THR A 552 59.51 -38.35 27.48
C THR A 552 61.01 -38.30 27.23
N ASN A 553 61.42 -37.80 26.07
CA ASN A 553 62.83 -37.72 25.69
C ASN A 553 63.50 -36.41 26.14
N GLN A 554 62.74 -35.48 26.72
CA GLN A 554 63.20 -34.18 27.20
C GLN A 554 63.89 -33.37 26.11
N TYR A 555 63.18 -33.19 24.99
CA TYR A 555 63.66 -32.45 23.83
C TYR A 555 62.62 -31.46 23.32
N VAL A 556 63.09 -30.32 22.83
CA VAL A 556 62.27 -29.31 22.14
C VAL A 556 62.74 -29.17 20.71
N TYR A 557 61.80 -29.06 19.78
CA TYR A 557 62.03 -28.78 18.37
C TYR A 557 61.18 -27.59 17.94
N LEU A 558 61.75 -26.65 17.19
CA LEU A 558 61.01 -25.58 16.53
C LEU A 558 61.03 -25.81 15.03
N TYR A 559 59.85 -25.88 14.43
CA TYR A 559 59.66 -25.92 12.98
C TYR A 559 59.10 -24.59 12.48
N MET A 560 59.63 -24.12 11.35
CA MET A 560 59.11 -22.98 10.59
C MET A 560 59.05 -23.37 9.12
N GLY A 561 57.90 -23.24 8.48
CA GLY A 561 57.66 -23.67 7.11
C GLY A 561 57.99 -25.14 6.87
N GLY A 562 57.88 -25.99 7.91
CA GLY A 562 58.19 -27.42 7.87
C GLY A 562 59.69 -27.73 7.94
N GLN A 563 60.53 -26.72 8.16
CA GLN A 563 61.97 -26.88 8.35
C GLN A 563 62.33 -26.81 9.83
N LEU A 564 63.16 -27.74 10.29
CA LEU A 564 63.70 -27.72 11.66
C LEU A 564 64.67 -26.55 11.81
N ILE A 565 64.32 -25.59 12.66
CA ILE A 565 65.13 -24.39 12.94
C ILE A 565 66.10 -24.64 14.09
N VAL A 566 65.61 -25.22 15.18
CA VAL A 566 66.45 -25.57 16.34
C VAL A 566 65.86 -26.79 17.05
N SER A 567 66.74 -27.65 17.55
CA SER A 567 66.41 -28.73 18.47
C SER A 567 67.36 -28.70 19.67
N SER A 568 66.86 -28.96 20.88
CA SER A 568 67.71 -28.91 22.08
C SER A 568 67.16 -29.77 23.21
N PRO A 569 68.01 -30.38 24.05
CA PRO A 569 67.56 -30.98 25.29
C PRO A 569 66.96 -29.91 26.22
N CYS A 570 65.88 -30.25 26.90
CA CYS A 570 65.22 -29.39 27.89
C CYS A 570 65.14 -30.05 29.26
N VAL A 571 64.59 -29.34 30.25
CA VAL A 571 64.08 -29.96 31.48
C VAL A 571 62.67 -29.44 31.75
N SER A 572 61.70 -30.34 31.64
CA SER A 572 60.29 -30.07 31.93
C SER A 572 60.01 -30.11 33.43
N GLY A 573 58.72 -29.99 33.77
CA GLY A 573 58.20 -30.13 35.12
C GLY A 573 58.58 -31.43 35.82
N ASP A 574 58.66 -31.36 37.15
CA ASP A 574 58.99 -32.52 37.98
C ASP A 574 57.91 -33.61 37.91
N LEU A 575 58.27 -34.80 37.44
CA LEU A 575 57.32 -35.91 37.24
C LEU A 575 56.88 -36.56 38.56
N THR A 576 57.67 -36.45 39.64
CA THR A 576 57.29 -36.98 40.96
C THR A 576 56.27 -36.12 41.70
N LEU A 577 56.07 -34.88 41.24
CA LEU A 577 55.18 -33.90 41.86
C LEU A 577 54.05 -33.54 40.90
N THR A 578 52.86 -34.05 41.17
CA THR A 578 51.69 -33.93 40.26
C THR A 578 51.30 -32.48 39.96
N ASP A 579 51.55 -31.55 40.88
CA ASP A 579 51.31 -30.11 40.72
C ASP A 579 52.41 -29.39 39.93
N ARG A 580 53.52 -30.06 39.63
CA ARG A 580 54.66 -29.52 38.87
C ARG A 580 54.90 -30.24 37.55
N THR A 581 54.28 -31.39 37.33
CA THR A 581 54.39 -32.13 36.06
C THR A 581 53.88 -31.26 34.91
N THR A 582 54.64 -31.16 33.83
CA THR A 582 54.18 -30.45 32.62
C THR A 582 53.05 -31.27 31.99
N PRO A 583 51.84 -30.71 31.82
CA PRO A 583 50.76 -31.43 31.18
C PRO A 583 51.02 -31.58 29.67
N GLU A 584 50.68 -32.75 29.15
CA GLU A 584 50.55 -32.96 27.70
C GLU A 584 49.35 -32.18 27.15
N GLY A 585 49.43 -31.83 25.88
CA GLY A 585 48.37 -31.12 25.18
C GLY A 585 48.83 -30.36 23.95
N THR A 586 47.84 -29.96 23.15
CA THR A 586 48.06 -29.00 22.07
C THR A 586 47.68 -27.61 22.56
N TYR A 587 48.65 -26.72 22.65
CA TYR A 587 48.51 -25.36 23.14
C TYR A 587 48.85 -24.35 22.05
N THR A 588 48.67 -23.07 22.35
CA THR A 588 49.21 -21.97 21.53
C THR A 588 50.02 -21.03 22.39
N LEU A 589 51.10 -20.46 21.85
CA LEU A 589 51.83 -19.41 22.54
C LEU A 589 50.90 -18.21 22.82
N TYR A 590 50.82 -17.76 24.07
CA TYR A 590 50.03 -16.59 24.42
C TYR A 590 50.71 -15.29 23.97
N TYR A 591 51.97 -15.11 24.37
CA TYR A 591 52.79 -13.95 24.04
C TYR A 591 54.26 -14.30 24.24
N LYS A 592 55.16 -13.34 24.00
CA LYS A 592 56.57 -13.45 24.36
C LYS A 592 57.04 -12.19 25.09
N GLN A 593 57.90 -12.35 26.09
CA GLN A 593 58.40 -11.26 26.93
C GLN A 593 59.90 -11.40 27.22
N SER A 594 60.65 -10.29 27.13
CA SER A 594 62.08 -10.23 27.46
C SER A 594 62.47 -8.84 27.96
N PRO A 595 63.10 -8.69 29.15
CA PRO A 595 63.24 -9.70 30.20
C PRO A 595 61.92 -9.96 30.94
N ALA A 596 61.84 -11.05 31.71
CA ALA A 596 60.70 -11.36 32.57
C ALA A 596 61.14 -11.86 33.96
N THR A 597 60.26 -11.72 34.95
CA THR A 597 60.45 -12.31 36.28
C THR A 597 59.28 -13.23 36.56
N LEU A 598 59.55 -14.52 36.65
CA LEU A 598 58.54 -15.55 36.94
C LEU A 598 58.34 -15.63 38.45
N ILE A 599 57.08 -15.58 38.89
CA ILE A 599 56.72 -15.63 40.32
C ILE A 599 55.78 -16.80 40.52
N GLY A 600 56.22 -17.76 41.35
CA GLY A 600 55.40 -18.87 41.81
C GLY A 600 55.13 -18.79 43.32
N PRO A 601 54.45 -19.80 43.90
CA PRO A 601 54.13 -19.83 45.32
C PRO A 601 55.35 -19.73 46.25
N ASP A 602 56.49 -20.28 45.82
CA ASP A 602 57.73 -20.42 46.59
C ASP A 602 58.98 -19.90 45.87
N TYR A 603 58.84 -19.30 44.66
CA TYR A 603 59.99 -18.83 43.87
C TYR A 603 59.78 -17.46 43.19
N VAL A 604 60.89 -16.76 42.99
CA VAL A 604 61.01 -15.57 42.12
C VAL A 604 62.23 -15.78 41.24
N GLN A 605 62.01 -15.95 39.94
CA GLN A 605 63.07 -16.35 39.00
C GLN A 605 63.15 -15.35 37.84
N PRO A 606 64.19 -14.49 37.77
CA PRO A 606 64.44 -13.68 36.59
C PRO A 606 64.89 -14.58 35.43
N VAL A 607 64.33 -14.30 34.25
CA VAL A 607 64.63 -14.97 32.98
C VAL A 607 64.77 -13.92 31.88
N THR A 608 65.54 -14.23 30.84
CA THR A 608 65.73 -13.32 29.70
C THR A 608 64.60 -13.49 28.71
N TYR A 609 64.23 -14.72 28.36
CA TYR A 609 63.22 -15.02 27.35
C TYR A 609 62.08 -15.81 27.98
N TRP A 610 60.87 -15.25 27.94
CA TRP A 610 59.66 -15.90 28.45
C TRP A 610 58.62 -16.09 27.35
N MET A 611 58.15 -17.33 27.19
CA MET A 611 57.23 -17.77 26.14
C MET A 611 56.11 -18.64 26.74
N PRO A 612 55.10 -18.04 27.40
CA PRO A 612 54.00 -18.76 28.05
C PRO A 612 53.00 -19.37 27.06
N PHE A 613 52.53 -20.59 27.36
CA PHE A 613 51.55 -21.30 26.54
C PHE A 613 50.45 -22.03 27.32
N ASN A 614 50.58 -22.17 28.66
CA ASN A 614 49.55 -22.84 29.46
C ASN A 614 49.53 -22.35 30.93
N GLY A 615 48.61 -21.45 31.30
CA GLY A 615 48.25 -21.19 32.70
C GLY A 615 49.39 -20.84 33.69
N GLY A 616 50.54 -20.36 33.22
CA GLY A 616 51.75 -20.13 34.03
C GLY A 616 52.97 -20.98 33.63
N ILE A 617 52.77 -21.94 32.73
CA ILE A 617 53.79 -22.77 32.09
C ILE A 617 54.20 -22.12 30.76
N GLY A 618 55.50 -22.12 30.49
CA GLY A 618 56.08 -21.59 29.27
C GLY A 618 57.50 -22.10 29.03
N LEU A 619 58.06 -21.74 27.88
CA LEU A 619 59.48 -21.95 27.57
C LEU A 619 60.29 -20.75 28.09
N HIS A 620 61.44 -21.01 28.71
CA HIS A 620 62.38 -19.96 29.10
C HIS A 620 63.83 -20.45 29.25
N ASP A 621 64.77 -19.50 29.24
CA ASP A 621 66.16 -19.77 29.59
C ASP A 621 66.30 -20.16 31.07
N ALA A 622 67.17 -21.13 31.35
CA ALA A 622 67.47 -21.60 32.69
C ALA A 622 68.99 -21.53 32.98
N THR A 623 69.51 -20.30 33.07
CA THR A 623 70.95 -20.01 33.25
C THR A 623 71.55 -20.58 34.54
N TRP A 624 70.72 -20.97 35.51
CA TRP A 624 71.15 -21.64 36.75
C TRP A 624 71.44 -23.14 36.58
N ARG A 625 71.13 -23.73 35.43
CA ARG A 625 71.31 -25.17 35.18
C ARG A 625 72.54 -25.44 34.32
N GLY A 626 73.35 -26.41 34.73
CA GLY A 626 74.55 -26.84 33.99
C GLY A 626 74.32 -28.00 33.00
N GLU A 627 73.24 -28.78 33.16
CA GLU A 627 72.96 -29.98 32.35
C GLU A 627 71.49 -30.06 31.98
N PHE A 628 71.13 -30.47 30.77
CA PHE A 628 69.75 -30.57 30.26
C PHE A 628 69.49 -31.96 29.67
N GLY A 629 68.22 -32.36 29.60
CA GLY A 629 67.79 -33.64 29.03
C GLY A 629 67.86 -34.83 30.00
N GLY A 630 67.73 -36.04 29.45
CA GLY A 630 67.80 -37.28 30.21
C GLY A 630 66.66 -37.41 31.23
N GLN A 631 66.97 -37.92 32.43
CA GLN A 631 65.98 -38.21 33.47
C GLN A 631 65.91 -37.11 34.55
N ILE A 632 66.47 -35.92 34.30
CA ILE A 632 66.55 -34.86 35.32
C ILE A 632 65.15 -34.41 35.78
N TYR A 633 64.18 -34.37 34.85
CA TYR A 633 62.78 -34.03 35.13
C TYR A 633 62.08 -35.00 36.10
N VAL A 634 62.63 -36.19 36.37
CA VAL A 634 61.98 -37.16 37.26
C VAL A 634 61.95 -36.67 38.71
N SER A 635 63.02 -36.06 39.20
CA SER A 635 63.13 -35.66 40.62
C SER A 635 63.85 -34.34 40.87
N ASN A 636 64.20 -33.63 39.79
CA ASN A 636 64.82 -32.29 39.83
C ASN A 636 64.32 -31.47 38.63
N GLY A 637 63.01 -31.61 38.35
CA GLY A 637 62.32 -30.90 37.28
C GLY A 637 61.93 -29.47 37.67
N SER A 638 61.34 -28.76 36.72
CA SER A 638 60.81 -27.40 36.95
C SER A 638 59.45 -27.44 37.69
N HIS A 639 58.83 -26.28 37.88
CA HIS A 639 57.43 -26.14 38.34
C HIS A 639 56.41 -26.27 37.19
N GLY A 640 56.77 -26.95 36.10
CA GLY A 640 55.94 -27.17 34.92
C GLY A 640 56.48 -26.50 33.66
N CYS A 641 57.31 -25.46 33.78
CA CYS A 641 57.95 -24.78 32.65
C CYS A 641 58.95 -25.66 31.90
N ILE A 642 59.24 -25.30 30.64
CA ILE A 642 60.26 -25.95 29.82
C ILE A 642 61.55 -25.14 29.94
N ASN A 643 62.48 -25.64 30.77
CA ASN A 643 63.79 -25.03 30.97
C ASN A 643 64.68 -25.33 29.77
N LEU A 644 65.23 -24.28 29.15
CA LEU A 644 66.10 -24.37 27.97
C LEU A 644 67.50 -23.79 28.22
N PRO A 645 68.52 -24.25 27.48
CA PRO A 645 69.78 -23.53 27.34
C PRO A 645 69.53 -22.11 26.81
N TYR A 646 70.34 -21.15 27.25
CA TYR A 646 70.16 -19.73 26.92
C TYR A 646 70.08 -19.48 25.40
N ASP A 647 71.05 -19.99 24.64
CA ASP A 647 71.12 -19.78 23.18
C ASP A 647 69.92 -20.40 22.45
N THR A 648 69.44 -21.56 22.91
CA THR A 648 68.23 -22.19 22.37
C THR A 648 67.00 -21.32 22.66
N ALA A 649 66.84 -20.87 23.90
CA ALA A 649 65.71 -20.02 24.28
C ALA A 649 65.68 -18.74 23.45
N GLN A 650 66.84 -18.14 23.17
CA GLN A 650 66.98 -17.01 22.28
C GLN A 650 66.49 -17.32 20.86
N ILE A 651 66.98 -18.41 20.24
CA ILE A 651 66.59 -18.78 18.87
C ILE A 651 65.07 -19.03 18.79
N ILE A 652 64.49 -19.74 19.77
CA ILE A 652 63.04 -19.96 19.80
C ILE A 652 62.31 -18.62 19.97
N TYR A 653 62.73 -17.76 20.90
CA TYR A 653 62.10 -16.47 21.14
C TYR A 653 62.09 -15.55 19.90
N GLU A 654 63.17 -15.57 19.12
CA GLU A 654 63.30 -14.77 17.90
C GLU A 654 62.32 -15.23 16.80
N ASN A 655 62.05 -16.53 16.70
CA ASN A 655 61.25 -17.12 15.62
C ASN A 655 59.78 -17.37 16.00
N ILE A 656 59.49 -17.64 17.27
CA ILE A 656 58.14 -17.95 17.74
C ILE A 656 57.22 -16.72 17.74
N TYR A 657 55.93 -16.92 17.50
CA TYR A 657 54.90 -15.89 17.47
C TYR A 657 53.65 -16.29 18.29
N SER A 658 52.89 -15.28 18.75
CA SER A 658 51.63 -15.49 19.49
C SER A 658 50.63 -16.22 18.61
N GLY A 659 50.00 -17.26 19.15
CA GLY A 659 49.12 -18.17 18.42
C GLY A 659 49.82 -19.37 17.79
N MET A 660 51.17 -19.44 17.78
CA MET A 660 51.88 -20.61 17.24
C MET A 660 51.53 -21.86 18.06
N PRO A 661 51.14 -22.98 17.40
CA PRO A 661 50.89 -24.24 18.08
C PRO A 661 52.13 -24.77 18.82
N ILE A 662 51.90 -25.28 20.02
CA ILE A 662 52.89 -25.90 20.89
C ILE A 662 52.34 -27.26 21.30
N VAL A 663 52.99 -28.33 20.85
CA VAL A 663 52.56 -29.71 21.04
C VAL A 663 53.42 -30.36 22.11
N CYS A 664 52.82 -30.67 23.25
CA CYS A 664 53.47 -31.34 24.38
C CYS A 664 52.94 -32.77 24.49
N TYR A 665 53.81 -33.77 24.55
CA TYR A 665 53.36 -35.17 24.69
C TYR A 665 54.33 -36.02 25.51
N TYR A 666 53.77 -37.04 26.16
CA TYR A 666 54.52 -38.17 26.69
C TYR A 666 54.31 -39.40 25.79
N ARG A 667 55.32 -40.26 25.75
CA ARG A 667 55.28 -41.62 25.20
C ARG A 667 55.23 -42.57 26.39
N TRP A 668 54.09 -43.20 26.61
CA TRP A 668 53.87 -44.17 27.70
C TRP A 668 54.08 -45.60 27.23
#